data_AF-A0A316UJD0-F1
#
_entry.id   AF-A0A316UJD0-F1
#
_cell.length_a   1.000
_cell.length_b   1.000
_cell.length_c   1.000
_cell.angle_alpha   90.00
_cell.angle_beta   90.00
_cell.angle_gamma   90.00
#
_symmetry.space_group_name_H-M   'P 1'
#
loop_
_entity.id
_entity.type
_entity.pdbx_description
1 polymer ?
#
loop_
_entity_poly.entity_id
_entity_poly.type
_entity_poly.pdbx_seq_one_letter_code
_entity_poly.pdbx_strand_id
1 'polypeptide(L)'
;MLRTSKHSISTLASSSSSSSPRQLAATALRRSVQPSSSIRRHLTVLATSSRPSIHPSSAFFTPLRHSSSRATTSMASSALLPDSLHVPSLSLRLPLGIDSWSRPSPSQPISLDIQVHTDVTAAGVSDYLPHSIHYGLLVKDVEAHCAAVVAASDKQQQPVYKDLESLAEGLAKLILFGTGAPKVTLRCRKTRALLHAESVAVEVTRDRADYLRQSGQLIADSELVGKNAADLANLKLVAGSSNANLDKLIIKNLTLSCILGVNAPERVDKQQVKVNLTLQRPASALHASSATSQASPRNYRTLATAVTAFVEASTYQTVESLALGVAEVALLHDAAVESVRARVDKPSAIMFADSAGCEVVRGRRWLREIGEGERGPVNGRNGASAPAVMASRGTAAPLTAAFGPSASSSRAGVGLATSEHLVALSLGSNLGNRSAHISRALQLLAAHPAISLIDTSFLYATRPMYYESQPTFLNAAARISTTLSPLDLLEVTQGVELKVGRAPKTSPDGISTPPKGPRVLDVDVLLYDDEVVLEGKKLQIPHRGMPEREFVLRPLADILPGWTHPKTGRTVREMLDVLTKAVDYQGAGDVKRVMAPCSSAESEGGLWTWRGDRTLLMGILNATPDSFSDGGDHLGVDAALSSARRMVSEGNVDVLDVGGMSTAPGAANVSEEEEIRRVVPVIKALRQDEIVTAKGKRTPISIDTFRSRVARAALEAGADIINDVTAGRADPAILTLAAELGCPIVLMHSRGDASSMNKLAQYAQEEGGVVSGVRRELVESVRAALKAGVKRWNLILDPGIGFAKDCQGNLELLAGLGELTAPRHGQADGQEDVEGPRAELDNFPLLVGPSRKRFVGTLVGTGRSVNAEETVAVPAKERAWGTAAAVSACVGSGVVDVVRVHDVAEMRDVISVADGIYRRARRS
;
A
#
# COMPACT_ATOMS: atom_id res chain seq x y z
N MET A 1 29.55 -41.67 -32.56
CA MET A 1 29.91 -42.96 -31.92
C MET A 1 29.41 -42.91 -30.48
N LEU A 2 28.41 -43.73 -30.15
CA LEU A 2 28.51 -44.91 -29.27
C LEU A 2 28.47 -44.53 -27.77
N ARG A 3 27.31 -44.65 -27.13
CA ARG A 3 26.86 -45.79 -26.25
C ARG A 3 27.43 -45.67 -24.83
N THR A 4 26.65 -45.39 -23.79
CA THR A 4 25.70 -46.28 -23.09
C THR A 4 26.28 -47.62 -22.62
N SER A 5 26.38 -47.81 -21.30
CA SER A 5 26.07 -49.08 -20.63
C SER A 5 25.78 -48.88 -19.14
N LYS A 6 24.67 -49.46 -18.67
CA LYS A 6 24.48 -49.85 -17.27
C LYS A 6 25.19 -51.19 -17.06
N HIS A 7 25.58 -51.51 -15.83
CA HIS A 7 25.46 -52.90 -15.36
C HIS A 7 25.05 -52.95 -13.89
N SER A 8 24.00 -53.71 -13.64
CA SER A 8 23.54 -54.19 -12.32
C SER A 8 24.00 -55.63 -12.13
N ILE A 9 24.06 -56.12 -10.89
CA ILE A 9 23.95 -57.54 -10.44
C ILE A 9 23.98 -57.48 -8.89
N SER A 10 22.82 -57.60 -8.20
CA SER A 10 22.19 -58.83 -7.65
C SER A 10 22.82 -59.24 -6.30
N THR A 11 22.24 -60.00 -5.35
CA THR A 11 21.00 -60.81 -5.21
C THR A 11 20.81 -61.05 -3.69
N LEU A 12 19.63 -61.08 -3.04
CA LEU A 12 18.61 -62.16 -2.90
C LEU A 12 17.53 -61.58 -1.93
N ALA A 13 16.22 -61.69 -2.16
CA ALA A 13 15.34 -62.86 -1.97
C ALA A 13 15.10 -63.20 -0.47
N SER A 14 13.88 -63.50 0.03
CA SER A 14 12.57 -63.60 -0.62
C SER A 14 11.38 -63.60 0.35
N SER A 15 10.18 -63.41 -0.23
CA SER A 15 8.91 -64.16 -0.03
C SER A 15 8.02 -63.92 1.19
N SER A 16 6.68 -63.89 1.06
CA SER A 16 5.82 -63.83 -0.16
C SER A 16 4.31 -63.62 0.15
N SER A 17 3.54 -63.24 -0.89
CA SER A 17 2.13 -63.63 -1.19
C SER A 17 1.00 -63.23 -0.23
N SER A 18 -0.25 -62.93 -0.63
CA SER A 18 -0.94 -62.71 -1.93
C SER A 18 -2.38 -62.18 -1.62
N SER A 19 -3.29 -61.75 -2.51
CA SER A 19 -3.38 -61.68 -3.99
C SER A 19 -4.43 -60.62 -4.41
N SER A 20 -4.55 -60.32 -5.72
CA SER A 20 -5.58 -59.49 -6.36
C SER A 20 -6.54 -60.37 -7.22
N PRO A 21 -7.44 -59.87 -8.11
CA PRO A 21 -8.32 -58.68 -8.13
C PRO A 21 -9.81 -59.00 -8.50
N ARG A 22 -10.75 -58.04 -8.46
CA ARG A 22 -11.69 -57.67 -9.59
C ARG A 22 -12.83 -56.69 -9.23
N GLN A 23 -13.38 -56.12 -10.31
CA GLN A 23 -14.49 -55.17 -10.48
C GLN A 23 -15.80 -55.49 -9.72
N LEU A 24 -16.54 -54.46 -9.28
CA LEU A 24 -17.86 -54.08 -9.82
C LEU A 24 -18.47 -52.85 -9.10
N ALA A 25 -19.54 -52.28 -9.67
CA ALA A 25 -20.24 -51.09 -9.19
C ALA A 25 -21.53 -51.40 -8.40
N ALA A 26 -22.17 -50.34 -7.89
CA ALA A 26 -23.55 -50.23 -7.39
C ALA A 26 -23.85 -50.45 -5.88
N THR A 27 -24.11 -49.32 -5.21
CA THR A 27 -25.35 -49.00 -4.47
C THR A 27 -25.86 -49.86 -3.30
N ALA A 28 -25.74 -49.34 -2.06
CA ALA A 28 -26.85 -49.10 -1.08
C ALA A 28 -26.27 -48.54 0.26
N LEU A 29 -26.63 -47.36 0.79
CA LEU A 29 -27.88 -46.90 1.41
C LEU A 29 -28.31 -47.60 2.72
N ARG A 30 -28.06 -46.95 3.88
CA ARG A 30 -28.77 -46.98 5.20
C ARG A 30 -27.85 -46.32 6.25
N ARG A 31 -28.26 -45.49 7.22
CA ARG A 31 -29.53 -44.91 7.72
C ARG A 31 -29.24 -43.42 8.06
N SER A 32 -30.02 -42.40 7.71
CA SER A 32 -31.42 -42.08 8.07
C SER A 32 -31.66 -41.86 9.58
N VAL A 33 -31.64 -40.59 10.02
CA VAL A 33 -32.38 -40.12 11.20
C VAL A 33 -33.34 -39.02 10.73
N GLN A 34 -34.63 -39.30 10.88
CA GLN A 34 -35.81 -38.47 10.61
C GLN A 34 -37.01 -39.24 11.21
N PRO A 35 -38.20 -38.63 11.37
CA PRO A 35 -38.49 -37.31 11.95
C PRO A 35 -39.65 -37.43 12.98
N SER A 36 -40.10 -36.34 13.61
CA SER A 36 -41.49 -36.24 14.07
C SER A 36 -41.99 -34.81 14.22
N SER A 37 -43.23 -34.59 13.80
CA SER A 37 -44.04 -33.39 14.00
C SER A 37 -45.05 -33.62 15.14
N SER A 38 -45.54 -32.57 15.81
CA SER A 38 -46.97 -32.42 16.24
C SER A 38 -47.31 -31.23 17.17
N ILE A 39 -48.13 -30.29 16.67
CA ILE A 39 -49.51 -29.93 17.13
C ILE A 39 -49.78 -29.22 18.50
N ARG A 40 -50.70 -28.21 18.46
CA ARG A 40 -51.47 -27.45 19.52
C ARG A 40 -50.69 -26.35 20.29
N ARG A 41 -51.27 -25.21 20.75
CA ARG A 41 -52.64 -24.58 20.73
C ARG A 41 -52.47 -23.07 21.05
N HIS A 42 -53.19 -22.08 20.48
CA HIS A 42 -54.48 -21.49 20.92
C HIS A 42 -54.87 -20.33 19.94
N LEU A 43 -56.12 -20.19 19.44
CA LEU A 43 -57.20 -19.24 19.88
C LEU A 43 -56.81 -17.75 19.76
N THR A 44 -57.50 -16.83 19.04
CA THR A 44 -58.92 -16.37 19.12
C THR A 44 -59.20 -15.38 17.93
N VAL A 45 -60.09 -15.60 16.93
CA VAL A 45 -61.57 -15.32 16.81
C VAL A 45 -61.96 -14.05 15.99
N LEU A 46 -62.88 -14.21 15.01
CA LEU A 46 -63.75 -13.23 14.30
C LEU A 46 -63.11 -12.12 13.41
N ALA A 47 -63.72 -11.63 12.31
CA ALA A 47 -65.00 -11.91 11.65
C ALA A 47 -64.99 -11.59 10.12
N THR A 48 -65.63 -12.47 9.34
CA THR A 48 -66.62 -12.27 8.21
C THR A 48 -66.82 -10.86 7.61
N SER A 49 -67.20 -10.62 6.34
CA SER A 49 -67.52 -11.39 5.11
C SER A 49 -67.77 -10.34 3.98
N SER A 50 -67.93 -10.58 2.66
CA SER A 50 -68.56 -11.67 1.90
C SER A 50 -68.18 -11.63 0.39
N ARG A 51 -68.31 -12.78 -0.31
CA ARG A 51 -68.37 -12.92 -1.80
C ARG A 51 -69.86 -13.00 -2.24
N PRO A 52 -70.25 -12.77 -3.52
CA PRO A 52 -70.16 -13.76 -4.63
C PRO A 52 -69.76 -13.13 -6.00
N SER A 53 -68.94 -13.69 -6.90
CA SER A 53 -69.04 -14.90 -7.73
C SER A 53 -70.31 -15.02 -8.61
N ILE A 54 -70.17 -14.99 -9.95
CA ILE A 54 -70.88 -15.84 -10.95
C ILE A 54 -70.30 -15.61 -12.37
N HIS A 55 -70.01 -16.72 -13.05
CA HIS A 55 -69.93 -16.95 -14.51
C HIS A 55 -70.94 -18.10 -14.79
N PRO A 56 -71.25 -18.54 -16.05
CA PRO A 56 -70.84 -18.09 -17.39
C PRO A 56 -72.05 -17.92 -18.36
N SER A 57 -71.80 -17.68 -19.66
CA SER A 57 -72.31 -18.51 -20.79
C SER A 57 -72.01 -17.88 -22.17
N SER A 58 -71.95 -18.72 -23.20
CA SER A 58 -71.58 -18.37 -24.57
C SER A 58 -72.75 -18.58 -25.54
N ALA A 59 -72.90 -17.69 -26.54
CA ALA A 59 -73.82 -17.89 -27.65
C ALA A 59 -73.24 -17.38 -28.99
N PHE A 60 -73.17 -18.33 -29.91
CA PHE A 60 -72.70 -18.31 -31.29
C PHE A 60 -73.37 -17.33 -32.30
N PHE A 61 -72.67 -17.23 -33.46
CA PHE A 61 -73.16 -16.99 -34.84
C PHE A 61 -73.49 -15.56 -35.36
N THR A 62 -72.52 -15.09 -36.18
CA THR A 62 -72.56 -14.32 -37.45
C THR A 62 -73.83 -14.38 -38.34
N PRO A 63 -73.92 -13.61 -39.47
CA PRO A 63 -73.10 -12.47 -39.96
C PRO A 63 -73.94 -11.27 -40.50
N LEU A 64 -73.30 -10.20 -41.02
CA LEU A 64 -73.48 -9.73 -42.41
C LEU A 64 -72.61 -8.49 -42.75
N ARG A 65 -72.30 -8.34 -44.05
CA ARG A 65 -71.59 -7.18 -44.63
C ARG A 65 -72.59 -6.04 -44.88
N HIS A 66 -72.18 -4.78 -44.73
CA HIS A 66 -72.04 -3.89 -45.88
C HIS A 66 -71.28 -2.58 -45.58
N SER A 67 -71.02 -1.85 -46.65
CA SER A 67 -70.09 -0.73 -46.80
C SER A 67 -70.58 0.63 -46.30
N SER A 68 -69.59 1.50 -46.05
CA SER A 68 -69.62 2.97 -46.19
C SER A 68 -70.58 3.79 -45.33
N SER A 69 -70.01 4.54 -44.39
CA SER A 69 -70.15 6.00 -44.38
C SER A 69 -68.87 6.67 -43.86
N ARG A 70 -68.54 7.86 -44.39
CA ARG A 70 -67.49 8.72 -43.84
C ARG A 70 -68.01 9.35 -42.55
N ALA A 71 -67.42 8.99 -41.41
CA ALA A 71 -67.47 9.86 -40.24
C ALA A 71 -66.31 10.85 -40.36
N THR A 72 -66.63 12.14 -40.51
CA THR A 72 -65.67 13.23 -40.44
C THR A 72 -65.11 13.36 -39.02
N THR A 73 -63.84 13.04 -38.84
CA THR A 73 -63.00 13.49 -37.72
C THR A 73 -61.92 14.37 -38.34
N SER A 74 -62.04 15.69 -38.22
CA SER A 74 -61.69 16.46 -37.00
C SER A 74 -60.22 16.27 -36.66
N MET A 75 -59.47 17.38 -36.63
CA MET A 75 -58.03 17.46 -36.39
C MET A 75 -57.57 16.43 -35.36
N ALA A 76 -56.81 15.44 -35.82
CA ALA A 76 -56.26 14.41 -34.95
C ALA A 76 -55.22 15.05 -34.02
N SER A 77 -55.69 15.39 -32.81
CA SER A 77 -54.87 15.46 -31.59
C SER A 77 -53.75 14.43 -31.65
N SER A 78 -52.55 14.80 -31.20
CA SER A 78 -51.45 13.86 -31.04
C SER A 78 -51.94 12.62 -30.31
N ALA A 79 -51.95 11.48 -31.01
CA ALA A 79 -52.29 10.22 -30.40
C ALA A 79 -51.25 9.98 -29.29
N LEU A 80 -51.72 9.95 -28.04
CA LEU A 80 -50.89 9.48 -26.95
C LEU A 80 -50.52 8.03 -27.28
N LEU A 81 -49.22 7.77 -27.42
CA LEU A 81 -48.64 6.44 -27.53
C LEU A 81 -48.14 6.09 -26.11
N PRO A 82 -48.98 5.48 -25.25
CA PRO A 82 -48.63 5.27 -23.85
C PRO A 82 -47.59 4.16 -23.67
N ASP A 83 -47.52 3.23 -24.63
CA ASP A 83 -46.74 2.01 -24.52
C ASP A 83 -45.46 2.10 -25.35
N SER A 84 -44.45 1.32 -24.98
CA SER A 84 -43.29 1.14 -25.85
C SER A 84 -42.68 -0.26 -25.76
N LEU A 85 -42.22 -0.73 -26.92
CA LEU A 85 -41.56 -2.02 -27.09
C LEU A 85 -40.05 -1.79 -27.13
N HIS A 86 -39.32 -2.46 -26.24
CA HIS A 86 -37.87 -2.30 -26.09
C HIS A 86 -37.10 -3.50 -26.64
N VAL A 87 -36.13 -3.24 -27.53
CA VAL A 87 -35.08 -4.18 -27.92
C VAL A 87 -33.73 -3.55 -27.52
N PRO A 88 -33.25 -3.77 -26.29
CA PRO A 88 -32.00 -3.21 -25.81
C PRO A 88 -30.79 -3.99 -26.32
N SER A 89 -29.69 -3.30 -26.59
CA SER A 89 -28.37 -3.87 -26.85
C SER A 89 -28.27 -4.91 -27.99
N LEU A 90 -29.08 -4.79 -29.04
CA LEU A 90 -28.94 -5.60 -30.27
C LEU A 90 -27.53 -5.37 -30.87
N SER A 91 -26.73 -6.44 -30.96
CA SER A 91 -25.32 -6.38 -31.37
C SER A 91 -25.17 -6.71 -32.85
N LEU A 92 -24.74 -5.72 -33.64
CA LEU A 92 -24.53 -5.83 -35.08
C LEU A 92 -23.07 -5.56 -35.44
N ARG A 93 -22.66 -5.96 -36.65
CA ARG A 93 -21.33 -5.65 -37.19
C ARG A 93 -21.45 -4.98 -38.55
N LEU A 94 -20.99 -3.73 -38.67
CA LEU A 94 -21.03 -2.95 -39.90
C LEU A 94 -19.70 -2.21 -40.14
N PRO A 95 -19.29 -2.00 -41.40
CA PRO A 95 -18.30 -0.98 -41.73
C PRO A 95 -18.91 0.40 -41.49
N LEU A 96 -18.27 1.24 -40.68
CA LEU A 96 -18.69 2.62 -40.42
C LEU A 96 -17.53 3.59 -40.63
N GLY A 97 -17.71 4.46 -41.62
CA GLY A 97 -16.73 5.47 -41.98
C GLY A 97 -15.43 4.90 -42.56
N ILE A 98 -14.48 5.80 -42.76
CA ILE A 98 -13.21 5.55 -43.46
C ILE A 98 -12.10 5.45 -42.41
N ASP A 99 -11.18 4.51 -42.58
CA ASP A 99 -10.02 4.33 -41.71
C ASP A 99 -8.93 5.41 -41.94
N SER A 100 -7.87 5.37 -41.13
CA SER A 100 -6.75 6.32 -41.22
C SER A 100 -5.94 6.23 -42.52
N TRP A 101 -6.21 5.24 -43.38
CA TRP A 101 -5.54 5.00 -44.68
C TRP A 101 -6.49 5.22 -45.86
N SER A 102 -7.60 5.92 -45.64
CA SER A 102 -8.64 6.20 -46.64
C SER A 102 -9.38 4.97 -47.19
N ARG A 103 -9.39 3.86 -46.45
CA ARG A 103 -10.09 2.60 -46.83
C ARG A 103 -11.40 2.46 -46.04
N PRO A 104 -12.39 1.66 -46.48
CA PRO A 104 -13.53 1.32 -45.65
C PRO A 104 -13.07 0.73 -44.31
N SER A 105 -13.57 1.26 -43.20
CA SER A 105 -13.25 0.70 -41.87
C SER A 105 -13.71 -0.76 -41.81
N PRO A 106 -12.91 -1.69 -41.27
CA PRO A 106 -13.33 -3.08 -41.10
C PRO A 106 -14.56 -3.15 -40.21
N SER A 107 -15.40 -4.17 -40.45
CA SER A 107 -16.70 -4.32 -39.79
C SER A 107 -16.57 -4.35 -38.26
N GLN A 108 -17.14 -3.34 -37.60
CA GLN A 108 -16.98 -3.07 -36.17
C GLN A 108 -18.27 -3.36 -35.39
N PRO A 109 -18.18 -3.79 -34.12
CA PRO A 109 -19.34 -4.04 -33.28
C PRO A 109 -20.08 -2.73 -32.95
N ILE A 110 -21.39 -2.74 -33.18
CA ILE A 110 -22.31 -1.64 -32.88
C ILE A 110 -23.44 -2.22 -32.03
N SER A 111 -23.80 -1.52 -30.97
CA SER A 111 -24.91 -1.90 -30.08
C SER A 111 -26.07 -0.93 -30.30
N LEU A 112 -27.24 -1.46 -30.67
CA LEU A 112 -28.46 -0.68 -30.85
C LEU A 112 -29.38 -0.87 -29.65
N ASP A 113 -29.90 0.22 -29.08
CA ASP A 113 -31.17 0.18 -28.35
C ASP A 113 -32.27 0.67 -29.29
N ILE A 114 -33.34 -0.11 -29.43
CA ILE A 114 -34.54 0.24 -30.19
C ILE A 114 -35.69 0.37 -29.19
N GLN A 115 -36.38 1.52 -29.20
CA GLN A 115 -37.63 1.71 -28.49
C GLN A 115 -38.70 2.15 -29.50
N VAL A 116 -39.70 1.29 -29.74
CA VAL A 116 -40.83 1.61 -30.61
C VAL A 116 -41.99 2.05 -29.72
N HIS A 117 -42.44 3.29 -29.87
CA HIS A 117 -43.60 3.82 -29.14
C HIS A 117 -44.86 3.47 -29.92
N THR A 118 -45.88 2.95 -29.24
CA THR A 118 -47.13 2.46 -29.85
C THR A 118 -48.26 2.46 -28.81
N ASP A 119 -49.46 2.06 -29.22
CA ASP A 119 -50.50 1.56 -28.30
C ASP A 119 -50.55 0.03 -28.48
N VAL A 120 -50.50 -0.75 -27.39
CA VAL A 120 -50.65 -2.22 -27.42
C VAL A 120 -51.99 -2.71 -26.86
N THR A 121 -52.90 -1.80 -26.48
CA THR A 121 -54.22 -2.12 -25.90
C THR A 121 -55.00 -3.11 -26.75
N ALA A 122 -55.04 -2.90 -28.07
CA ALA A 122 -55.73 -3.81 -29.00
C ALA A 122 -55.15 -5.23 -28.97
N ALA A 123 -53.83 -5.37 -28.91
CA ALA A 123 -53.17 -6.67 -28.80
C ALA A 123 -53.36 -7.32 -27.43
N GLY A 124 -53.29 -6.55 -26.34
CA GLY A 124 -53.51 -7.04 -24.98
C GLY A 124 -54.94 -7.51 -24.73
N VAL A 125 -55.94 -6.88 -25.35
CA VAL A 125 -57.35 -7.27 -25.25
C VAL A 125 -57.70 -8.47 -26.13
N SER A 126 -57.07 -8.60 -27.30
CA SER A 126 -57.40 -9.66 -28.28
C SER A 126 -56.48 -10.88 -28.25
N ASP A 127 -55.36 -10.82 -27.52
CA ASP A 127 -54.24 -11.77 -27.55
C ASP A 127 -53.80 -12.14 -29.00
N TYR A 128 -53.85 -11.16 -29.91
CA TYR A 128 -53.59 -11.36 -31.33
C TYR A 128 -52.38 -10.54 -31.79
N LEU A 129 -51.27 -11.24 -32.05
CA LEU A 129 -49.97 -10.65 -32.34
C LEU A 129 -49.95 -9.62 -33.50
N PRO A 130 -50.73 -9.76 -34.59
CA PRO A 130 -50.84 -8.73 -35.64
C PRO A 130 -51.49 -7.40 -35.22
N HIS A 131 -52.10 -7.31 -34.03
CA HIS A 131 -52.53 -6.03 -33.44
C HIS A 131 -51.38 -5.32 -32.68
N SER A 132 -50.15 -5.86 -32.74
CA SER A 132 -48.93 -5.27 -32.18
C SER A 132 -47.78 -5.33 -33.21
N ILE A 133 -46.68 -4.65 -32.90
CA ILE A 133 -45.48 -4.64 -33.73
C ILE A 133 -44.62 -5.84 -33.34
N HIS A 134 -44.50 -6.81 -34.25
CA HIS A 134 -43.74 -8.03 -34.01
C HIS A 134 -42.22 -7.76 -33.98
N TYR A 135 -41.67 -7.52 -32.78
CA TYR A 135 -40.24 -7.23 -32.57
C TYR A 135 -39.29 -8.25 -33.23
N GLY A 136 -39.64 -9.54 -33.25
CA GLY A 136 -38.85 -10.57 -33.95
C GLY A 136 -38.78 -10.45 -35.48
N LEU A 137 -39.76 -9.82 -36.13
CA LEU A 137 -39.70 -9.47 -37.56
C LEU A 137 -38.93 -8.17 -37.77
N LEU A 138 -39.12 -7.19 -36.89
CA LEU A 138 -38.35 -5.94 -36.88
C LEU A 138 -36.83 -6.21 -36.76
N VAL A 139 -36.40 -7.10 -35.87
CA VAL A 139 -34.98 -7.47 -35.74
C VAL A 139 -34.46 -8.12 -37.02
N LYS A 140 -35.23 -9.04 -37.64
CA LYS A 140 -34.85 -9.66 -38.92
C LYS A 140 -34.74 -8.65 -40.07
N ASP A 141 -35.67 -7.70 -40.16
CA ASP A 141 -35.60 -6.62 -41.16
C ASP A 141 -34.35 -5.74 -40.94
N VAL A 142 -34.02 -5.40 -39.69
CA VAL A 142 -32.80 -4.65 -39.33
C VAL A 142 -31.53 -5.45 -39.66
N GLU A 143 -31.46 -6.73 -39.32
CA GLU A 143 -30.33 -7.61 -39.63
C GLU A 143 -30.13 -7.76 -41.15
N ALA A 144 -31.22 -7.97 -41.91
CA ALA A 144 -31.18 -8.09 -43.36
C ALA A 144 -30.72 -6.80 -44.05
N HIS A 145 -31.22 -5.65 -43.61
CA HIS A 145 -30.75 -4.34 -44.09
C HIS A 145 -29.26 -4.12 -43.78
N CYS A 146 -28.84 -4.47 -42.56
CA CYS A 146 -27.43 -4.38 -42.17
C CYS A 146 -26.52 -5.30 -42.99
N ALA A 147 -26.94 -6.53 -43.29
CA ALA A 147 -26.20 -7.44 -44.18
C ALA A 147 -26.11 -6.89 -45.61
N ALA A 148 -27.19 -6.30 -46.15
CA ALA A 148 -27.19 -5.66 -47.46
C ALA A 148 -26.23 -4.44 -47.50
N VAL A 149 -26.16 -3.67 -46.42
CA VAL A 149 -25.25 -2.53 -46.23
C VAL A 149 -23.78 -2.95 -46.23
N VAL A 150 -23.43 -4.09 -45.60
CA VAL A 150 -22.07 -4.67 -45.68
C VAL A 150 -21.75 -5.04 -47.13
N ALA A 151 -22.61 -5.84 -47.77
CA ALA A 151 -22.38 -6.31 -49.14
C ALA A 151 -22.32 -5.18 -50.18
N ALA A 152 -23.06 -4.09 -49.98
CA ALA A 152 -22.96 -2.89 -50.81
C ALA A 152 -21.65 -2.12 -50.57
N SER A 153 -21.21 -2.02 -49.32
CA SER A 153 -19.96 -1.32 -48.96
C SER A 153 -18.73 -2.04 -49.53
N ASP A 154 -18.72 -3.38 -49.48
CA ASP A 154 -17.65 -4.20 -50.05
C ASP A 154 -17.59 -4.07 -51.59
N LYS A 155 -18.75 -4.06 -52.27
CA LYS A 155 -18.83 -3.89 -53.73
C LYS A 155 -18.39 -2.52 -54.21
N GLN A 156 -18.68 -1.45 -53.45
CA GLN A 156 -18.36 -0.07 -53.83
C GLN A 156 -16.99 0.40 -53.30
N GLN A 157 -16.30 -0.41 -52.49
CA GLN A 157 -15.08 -0.04 -51.76
C GLN A 157 -15.23 1.27 -50.97
N GLN A 158 -16.44 1.61 -50.55
CA GLN A 158 -16.78 2.79 -49.75
C GLN A 158 -17.91 2.43 -48.78
N PRO A 159 -17.88 2.93 -47.52
CA PRO A 159 -18.92 2.63 -46.55
C PRO A 159 -20.24 3.34 -46.93
N VAL A 160 -21.34 2.59 -46.98
CA VAL A 160 -22.68 3.15 -47.27
C VAL A 160 -23.11 4.17 -46.20
N TYR A 161 -22.77 3.94 -44.94
CA TYR A 161 -22.95 4.89 -43.85
C TYR A 161 -21.60 5.48 -43.42
N LYS A 162 -21.51 6.81 -43.46
CA LYS A 162 -20.26 7.55 -43.21
C LYS A 162 -19.95 7.69 -41.72
N ASP A 163 -20.99 7.67 -40.89
CA ASP A 163 -20.97 8.03 -39.48
C ASP A 163 -22.15 7.35 -38.73
N LEU A 164 -22.29 7.59 -37.42
CA LEU A 164 -23.35 6.97 -36.61
C LEU A 164 -24.71 7.62 -36.85
N GLU A 165 -24.68 8.89 -37.20
CA GLU A 165 -25.81 9.77 -37.49
C GLU A 165 -26.57 9.27 -38.73
N SER A 166 -25.86 9.04 -39.84
CA SER A 166 -26.43 8.47 -41.07
C SER A 166 -26.92 7.03 -40.91
N LEU A 167 -26.27 6.22 -40.06
CA LEU A 167 -26.75 4.88 -39.70
C LEU A 167 -28.07 4.95 -38.90
N ALA A 168 -28.11 5.77 -37.85
CA ALA A 168 -29.30 5.92 -37.00
C ALA A 168 -30.51 6.41 -37.80
N GLU A 169 -30.30 7.40 -38.66
CA GLU A 169 -31.32 7.94 -39.58
C GLU A 169 -31.79 6.90 -40.60
N GLY A 170 -30.87 6.09 -41.15
CA GLY A 170 -31.20 5.00 -42.07
C GLY A 170 -32.06 3.89 -41.43
N LEU A 171 -31.73 3.51 -40.20
CA LEU A 171 -32.47 2.52 -39.43
C LEU A 171 -33.83 3.05 -38.93
N ALA A 172 -33.94 4.34 -38.60
CA ALA A 172 -35.21 4.95 -38.21
C ALA A 172 -36.25 4.84 -39.34
N LYS A 173 -35.84 5.18 -40.57
CA LYS A 173 -36.68 5.03 -41.77
C LYS A 173 -37.11 3.59 -42.01
N LEU A 174 -36.17 2.63 -41.90
CA LEU A 174 -36.46 1.21 -42.06
C LEU A 174 -37.54 0.74 -41.08
N ILE A 175 -37.50 1.17 -39.82
CA ILE A 175 -38.45 0.75 -38.80
C ILE A 175 -39.81 1.42 -39.01
N LEU A 176 -39.86 2.74 -39.20
CA LEU A 176 -41.11 3.50 -39.38
C LEU A 176 -41.90 3.04 -40.61
N PHE A 177 -41.22 2.87 -41.75
CA PHE A 177 -41.89 2.55 -43.02
C PHE A 177 -41.93 1.05 -43.30
N GLY A 178 -40.94 0.27 -42.85
CA GLY A 178 -40.87 -1.17 -43.07
C GLY A 178 -41.64 -2.03 -42.06
N THR A 179 -41.83 -1.56 -40.82
CA THR A 179 -42.51 -2.35 -39.76
C THR A 179 -43.86 -1.79 -39.32
N GLY A 180 -44.30 -0.66 -39.86
CA GLY A 180 -45.55 -0.02 -39.47
C GLY A 180 -45.46 0.88 -38.24
N ALA A 181 -44.28 1.05 -37.64
CA ALA A 181 -44.11 1.79 -36.41
C ALA A 181 -44.56 3.27 -36.54
N PRO A 182 -45.37 3.79 -35.60
CA PRO A 182 -45.80 5.19 -35.66
C PRO A 182 -44.70 6.13 -35.17
N LYS A 183 -43.92 5.73 -34.15
CA LYS A 183 -42.77 6.49 -33.63
C LYS A 183 -41.67 5.57 -33.08
N VAL A 184 -40.41 5.93 -33.31
CA VAL A 184 -39.24 5.17 -32.84
C VAL A 184 -38.19 6.09 -32.21
N THR A 185 -37.58 5.64 -31.13
CA THR A 185 -36.33 6.17 -30.58
C THR A 185 -35.24 5.13 -30.78
N LEU A 186 -34.14 5.52 -31.42
CA LEU A 186 -32.99 4.67 -31.71
C LEU A 186 -31.73 5.23 -31.08
N ARG A 187 -30.99 4.40 -30.34
CA ARG A 187 -29.67 4.75 -29.82
C ARG A 187 -28.61 3.82 -30.40
N CYS A 188 -27.79 4.35 -31.31
CA CYS A 188 -26.71 3.64 -31.98
C CYS A 188 -25.38 3.87 -31.24
N ARG A 189 -24.89 2.87 -30.50
CA ARG A 189 -23.61 2.93 -29.75
C ARG A 189 -22.46 2.26 -30.49
N LYS A 190 -21.32 2.95 -30.55
CA LYS A 190 -20.01 2.42 -30.93
C LYS A 190 -19.11 2.32 -29.69
N THR A 191 -18.80 1.11 -29.26
CA THR A 191 -17.92 0.87 -28.11
C THR A 191 -16.46 1.13 -28.46
N ARG A 192 -15.67 1.66 -27.51
CA ARG A 192 -14.24 2.00 -27.69
C ARG A 192 -13.95 2.91 -28.91
N ALA A 193 -14.91 3.74 -29.33
CA ALA A 193 -14.76 4.66 -30.47
C ALA A 193 -13.73 5.78 -30.24
N LEU A 194 -13.40 6.04 -28.98
CA LEU A 194 -12.44 7.03 -28.52
C LEU A 194 -11.50 6.40 -27.49
N LEU A 195 -10.26 6.88 -27.45
CA LEU A 195 -9.34 6.54 -26.37
C LEU A 195 -9.94 7.03 -25.03
N HIS A 196 -9.90 6.18 -24.01
CA HIS A 196 -10.44 6.44 -22.66
C HIS A 196 -11.96 6.65 -22.51
N ALA A 197 -12.79 6.46 -23.56
CA ALA A 197 -14.25 6.45 -23.41
C ALA A 197 -14.84 5.02 -23.53
N GLU A 198 -15.91 4.74 -22.80
CA GLU A 198 -16.63 3.46 -22.89
C GLU A 198 -17.31 3.31 -24.25
N SER A 199 -18.08 4.31 -24.65
CA SER A 199 -18.76 4.37 -25.94
C SER A 199 -19.11 5.80 -26.36
N VAL A 200 -19.31 5.97 -27.67
CA VAL A 200 -19.99 7.12 -28.26
C VAL A 200 -21.32 6.62 -28.83
N ALA A 201 -22.38 7.40 -28.69
CA ALA A 201 -23.70 7.07 -29.23
C ALA A 201 -24.35 8.25 -29.93
N VAL A 202 -25.20 7.96 -30.91
CA VAL A 202 -26.20 8.90 -31.42
C VAL A 202 -27.57 8.38 -31.05
N GLU A 203 -28.40 9.24 -30.47
CA GLU A 203 -29.81 8.98 -30.19
C GLU A 203 -30.68 9.87 -31.06
N VAL A 204 -31.51 9.26 -31.90
CA VAL A 204 -32.51 9.94 -32.73
C VAL A 204 -33.90 9.51 -32.32
N THR A 205 -34.86 10.42 -32.40
CA THR A 205 -36.30 10.09 -32.29
C THR A 205 -37.00 10.55 -33.56
N ARG A 206 -37.85 9.70 -34.13
CA ARG A 206 -38.52 9.94 -35.41
C ARG A 206 -39.93 9.39 -35.40
N ASP A 207 -40.84 10.09 -36.06
CA ASP A 207 -42.13 9.57 -36.53
C ASP A 207 -42.23 9.73 -38.06
N ARG A 208 -43.39 9.38 -38.62
CA ARG A 208 -43.62 9.44 -40.08
C ARG A 208 -43.77 10.87 -40.62
N ALA A 209 -44.26 11.80 -39.81
CA ALA A 209 -44.46 13.20 -40.19
C ALA A 209 -43.15 13.96 -40.32
N ASP A 210 -42.07 13.46 -39.72
CA ASP A 210 -40.71 13.97 -39.89
C ASP A 210 -40.15 13.81 -41.32
N TYR A 211 -40.83 13.09 -42.23
CA TYR A 211 -40.31 12.74 -43.55
C TYR A 211 -41.17 13.21 -44.73
N LEU A 212 -40.50 13.69 -45.78
CA LEU A 212 -41.08 14.00 -47.10
C LEU A 212 -40.41 13.15 -48.19
N ARG A 213 -41.13 12.93 -49.29
CA ARG A 213 -40.51 12.46 -50.55
C ARG A 213 -39.54 13.52 -51.10
N GLN A 214 -38.59 13.13 -51.95
CA GLN A 214 -37.73 14.09 -52.68
C GLN A 214 -38.52 15.16 -53.47
N SER A 215 -39.78 14.89 -53.84
CA SER A 215 -40.72 15.82 -54.49
C SER A 215 -41.34 16.87 -53.54
N GLY A 216 -41.07 16.81 -52.23
CA GLY A 216 -41.66 17.69 -51.22
C GLY A 216 -43.06 17.29 -50.75
N GLN A 217 -43.59 16.15 -51.20
CA GLN A 217 -44.91 15.65 -50.79
C GLN A 217 -44.86 14.92 -49.43
N LEU A 218 -45.89 15.15 -48.63
CA LEU A 218 -46.21 14.39 -47.41
C LEU A 218 -46.54 12.94 -47.74
N ILE A 219 -46.26 12.04 -46.79
CA ILE A 219 -46.54 10.61 -46.87
C ILE A 219 -47.81 10.34 -46.06
N ALA A 220 -48.79 9.63 -46.60
CA ALA A 220 -50.01 9.31 -45.86
C ALA A 220 -49.77 8.17 -44.86
N ASP A 221 -50.45 8.18 -43.71
CA ASP A 221 -50.26 7.17 -42.63
C ASP A 221 -50.55 5.72 -43.08
N SER A 222 -51.35 5.54 -44.14
CA SER A 222 -51.68 4.24 -44.73
C SER A 222 -50.76 3.81 -45.88
N GLU A 223 -49.76 4.61 -46.25
CA GLU A 223 -48.93 4.40 -47.43
C GLU A 223 -47.69 3.53 -47.13
N LEU A 224 -47.51 2.45 -47.90
CA LEU A 224 -46.38 1.53 -47.77
C LEU A 224 -45.22 2.00 -48.66
N VAL A 225 -44.13 2.48 -48.06
CA VAL A 225 -42.85 2.69 -48.75
C VAL A 225 -42.10 1.36 -48.81
N GLY A 226 -41.43 1.07 -49.93
CA GLY A 226 -40.68 -0.17 -50.10
C GLY A 226 -39.54 -0.32 -49.08
N LYS A 227 -39.31 -1.56 -48.60
CA LYS A 227 -38.27 -1.88 -47.60
C LYS A 227 -36.83 -1.82 -48.13
N ASN A 228 -36.62 -1.56 -49.43
CA ASN A 228 -35.29 -1.58 -50.01
C ASN A 228 -34.53 -0.26 -49.74
N ALA A 229 -33.20 -0.32 -49.78
CA ALA A 229 -32.35 0.83 -49.46
C ALA A 229 -32.50 2.02 -50.43
N ALA A 230 -32.97 1.81 -51.66
CA ALA A 230 -33.17 2.88 -52.65
C ALA A 230 -34.43 3.70 -52.34
N ASP A 231 -35.54 3.04 -51.98
CA ASP A 231 -36.79 3.70 -51.62
C ASP A 231 -36.64 4.53 -50.33
N LEU A 232 -35.95 3.99 -49.32
CA LEU A 232 -35.66 4.70 -48.06
C LEU A 232 -34.66 5.87 -48.24
N ALA A 233 -33.80 5.82 -49.26
CA ALA A 233 -32.91 6.94 -49.62
C ALA A 233 -33.67 8.12 -50.26
N ASN A 234 -34.85 7.89 -50.83
CA ASN A 234 -35.70 8.93 -51.43
C ASN A 234 -36.53 9.73 -50.39
N LEU A 235 -36.40 9.41 -49.11
CA LEU A 235 -37.02 10.13 -48.00
C LEU A 235 -36.07 11.20 -47.44
N LYS A 236 -36.53 12.44 -47.34
CA LYS A 236 -35.80 13.57 -46.74
C LYS A 236 -36.46 14.01 -45.44
N LEU A 237 -35.65 14.30 -44.44
CA LEU A 237 -36.10 14.83 -43.15
C LEU A 237 -36.62 16.26 -43.31
N VAL A 238 -37.74 16.59 -42.68
CA VAL A 238 -38.35 17.93 -42.70
C VAL A 238 -37.45 18.93 -41.99
N ALA A 239 -37.11 20.03 -42.67
CA ALA A 239 -36.39 21.15 -42.07
C ALA A 239 -37.25 21.78 -40.96
N GLY A 240 -36.79 21.68 -39.71
CA GLY A 240 -37.51 22.18 -38.54
C GLY A 240 -38.45 21.19 -37.85
N SER A 241 -38.36 19.88 -38.17
CA SER A 241 -39.06 18.83 -37.40
C SER A 241 -38.77 18.97 -35.89
N SER A 242 -39.82 18.87 -35.07
CA SER A 242 -39.72 18.97 -33.61
C SER A 242 -38.97 17.79 -33.00
N ASN A 243 -39.12 16.57 -33.54
CA ASN A 243 -38.35 15.41 -33.10
C ASN A 243 -36.87 15.51 -33.53
N ALA A 244 -36.61 16.01 -34.74
CA ALA A 244 -35.26 16.20 -35.28
C ALA A 244 -34.43 17.25 -34.54
N ASN A 245 -35.08 18.18 -33.83
CA ASN A 245 -34.41 19.13 -32.95
C ASN A 245 -34.05 18.54 -31.58
N LEU A 246 -34.48 17.30 -31.27
CA LEU A 246 -34.22 16.61 -30.00
C LEU A 246 -33.13 15.52 -30.11
N ASP A 247 -32.44 15.43 -31.26
CA ASP A 247 -31.36 14.48 -31.47
C ASP A 247 -30.17 14.74 -30.54
N LYS A 248 -29.55 13.65 -30.08
CA LYS A 248 -28.48 13.71 -29.07
C LYS A 248 -27.23 12.96 -29.51
N LEU A 249 -26.10 13.62 -29.37
CA LEU A 249 -24.78 12.99 -29.39
C LEU A 249 -24.35 12.71 -27.94
N ILE A 250 -23.99 11.46 -27.64
CA ILE A 250 -23.68 10.98 -26.29
C ILE A 250 -22.25 10.48 -26.24
N ILE A 251 -21.47 10.93 -25.27
CA ILE A 251 -20.14 10.37 -24.92
C ILE A 251 -20.25 9.81 -23.51
N LYS A 252 -20.06 8.50 -23.35
CA LYS A 252 -20.23 7.80 -22.07
C LYS A 252 -18.88 7.45 -21.45
N ASN A 253 -18.72 7.79 -20.17
CA ASN A 253 -17.58 7.48 -19.31
C ASN A 253 -16.22 7.78 -19.96
N LEU A 254 -16.03 9.02 -20.45
CA LEU A 254 -14.73 9.54 -20.85
C LEU A 254 -13.87 9.71 -19.58
N THR A 255 -12.91 8.81 -19.38
CA THR A 255 -12.10 8.72 -18.17
C THR A 255 -10.86 9.60 -18.30
N LEU A 256 -10.77 10.66 -17.49
CA LEU A 256 -9.76 11.72 -17.57
C LEU A 256 -9.08 11.91 -16.22
N SER A 257 -7.91 12.56 -16.18
CA SER A 257 -7.15 12.77 -14.93
C SER A 257 -6.90 14.25 -14.64
N CYS A 258 -7.52 14.78 -13.58
CA CYS A 258 -7.44 16.19 -13.18
C CYS A 258 -7.31 16.36 -11.66
N ILE A 259 -6.88 17.54 -11.23
CA ILE A 259 -6.89 17.90 -9.80
C ILE A 259 -8.32 18.32 -9.47
N LEU A 260 -8.99 17.62 -8.54
CA LEU A 260 -10.39 17.84 -8.23
C LEU A 260 -10.72 17.49 -6.77
N GLY A 261 -10.98 18.50 -5.97
CA GLY A 261 -11.51 18.36 -4.61
C GLY A 261 -11.16 19.55 -3.71
N VAL A 262 -11.93 19.69 -2.63
CA VAL A 262 -11.79 20.79 -1.68
C VAL A 262 -10.79 20.47 -0.57
N ASN A 263 -10.54 19.19 -0.29
CA ASN A 263 -9.59 18.79 0.75
C ASN A 263 -8.14 18.92 0.25
N ALA A 264 -7.20 19.27 1.13
CA ALA A 264 -5.80 19.48 0.76
C ALA A 264 -5.15 18.30 -0.02
N PRO A 265 -5.40 17.01 0.31
CA PRO A 265 -4.86 15.89 -0.47
C PRO A 265 -5.40 15.83 -1.92
N GLU A 266 -6.66 16.23 -2.12
CA GLU A 266 -7.31 16.21 -3.44
C GLU A 266 -6.79 17.31 -4.39
N ARG A 267 -6.00 18.25 -3.86
CA ARG A 267 -5.43 19.39 -4.60
C ARG A 267 -4.01 19.15 -5.13
N VAL A 268 -3.41 17.98 -4.84
CA VAL A 268 -2.00 17.68 -5.18
C VAL A 268 -1.88 16.71 -6.34
N ASP A 269 -2.57 15.57 -6.27
CA ASP A 269 -2.44 14.50 -7.25
C ASP A 269 -3.64 14.48 -8.21
N LYS A 270 -3.37 14.20 -9.50
CA LYS A 270 -4.43 14.07 -10.52
C LYS A 270 -5.25 12.81 -10.25
N GLN A 271 -6.53 12.98 -9.99
CA GLN A 271 -7.50 11.92 -9.74
C GLN A 271 -8.27 11.59 -11.02
N GLN A 272 -8.68 10.33 -11.15
CA GLN A 272 -9.55 9.93 -12.26
C GLN A 272 -10.96 10.48 -12.06
N VAL A 273 -11.52 11.05 -13.13
CA VAL A 273 -12.91 11.48 -13.24
C VAL A 273 -13.52 10.86 -14.49
N LYS A 274 -14.82 10.54 -14.43
CA LYS A 274 -15.57 10.05 -15.58
C LYS A 274 -16.50 11.15 -16.05
N VAL A 275 -16.26 11.65 -17.25
CA VAL A 275 -17.08 12.68 -17.89
C VAL A 275 -18.10 12.00 -18.81
N ASN A 276 -19.37 12.32 -18.59
CA ASN A 276 -20.52 11.87 -19.35
C ASN A 276 -21.15 13.10 -20.02
N LEU A 277 -21.26 13.09 -21.35
CA LEU A 277 -21.81 14.18 -22.14
C LEU A 277 -23.03 13.71 -22.92
N THR A 278 -24.07 14.53 -22.96
CA THR A 278 -25.21 14.39 -23.86
C THR A 278 -25.51 15.76 -24.46
N LEU A 279 -25.33 15.88 -25.77
CA LEU A 279 -25.34 17.14 -26.51
C LEU A 279 -26.56 17.14 -27.42
N GLN A 280 -27.49 18.06 -27.21
CA GLN A 280 -28.63 18.24 -28.10
C GLN A 280 -28.17 19.07 -29.31
N ARG A 281 -28.30 18.50 -30.51
CA ARG A 281 -27.98 19.13 -31.79
C ARG A 281 -29.16 18.96 -32.74
N PRO A 282 -29.65 20.02 -33.40
CA PRO A 282 -30.69 19.86 -34.40
C PRO A 282 -30.15 19.11 -35.62
N ALA A 283 -30.98 18.27 -36.23
CA ALA A 283 -30.57 17.41 -37.35
C ALA A 283 -29.98 18.17 -38.55
N SER A 284 -30.37 19.43 -38.76
CA SER A 284 -29.76 20.33 -39.76
C SER A 284 -28.25 20.47 -39.61
N ALA A 285 -27.73 20.34 -38.38
CA ALA A 285 -26.31 20.39 -38.08
C ALA A 285 -25.66 19.02 -37.85
N LEU A 286 -26.44 17.94 -37.70
CA LEU A 286 -25.93 16.56 -37.72
C LEU A 286 -25.68 16.09 -39.17
N HIS A 287 -26.49 16.55 -40.12
CA HIS A 287 -26.37 16.21 -41.54
C HIS A 287 -25.58 17.24 -42.38
N ALA A 288 -24.97 18.26 -41.77
CA ALA A 288 -24.24 19.35 -42.43
C ALA A 288 -22.88 18.95 -43.05
N SER A 289 -22.73 17.71 -43.55
CA SER A 289 -21.59 17.25 -44.34
C SER A 289 -21.77 17.46 -45.86
N SER A 290 -22.77 18.23 -46.28
CA SER A 290 -23.08 18.50 -47.69
C SER A 290 -22.39 19.77 -48.22
N ALA A 291 -21.25 19.59 -48.87
CA ALA A 291 -20.78 20.38 -50.02
C ALA A 291 -20.85 21.93 -49.92
N THR A 292 -20.01 22.56 -49.08
CA THR A 292 -19.18 23.76 -49.41
C THR A 292 -18.54 24.37 -48.14
N SER A 293 -17.34 23.89 -47.77
CA SER A 293 -16.30 24.66 -47.07
C SER A 293 -15.16 23.71 -46.66
N GLN A 294 -13.93 24.23 -46.55
CA GLN A 294 -12.78 23.49 -45.99
C GLN A 294 -12.84 23.43 -44.45
N ALA A 295 -14.03 23.38 -43.85
CA ALA A 295 -14.21 23.21 -42.42
C ALA A 295 -14.14 21.72 -42.09
N SER A 296 -13.11 21.29 -41.35
CA SER A 296 -12.99 19.90 -40.90
C SER A 296 -14.24 19.47 -40.14
N PRO A 297 -14.80 18.26 -40.39
CA PRO A 297 -16.01 17.82 -39.71
C PRO A 297 -15.78 17.80 -38.20
N ARG A 298 -16.54 18.62 -37.46
CA ARG A 298 -16.49 18.75 -35.99
C ARG A 298 -17.09 17.49 -35.34
N ASN A 299 -16.31 16.42 -35.43
CA ASN A 299 -16.58 15.07 -34.98
C ASN A 299 -16.50 15.00 -33.44
N TYR A 300 -17.25 14.08 -32.82
CA TYR A 300 -17.19 13.76 -31.38
C TYR A 300 -15.75 13.55 -30.86
N ARG A 301 -14.82 13.08 -31.70
CA ARG A 301 -13.38 13.02 -31.41
C ARG A 301 -12.76 14.38 -31.11
N THR A 302 -13.07 15.41 -31.91
CA THR A 302 -12.54 16.77 -31.70
C THR A 302 -13.05 17.37 -30.40
N LEU A 303 -14.33 17.13 -30.06
CA LEU A 303 -14.92 17.56 -28.79
C LEU A 303 -14.30 16.81 -27.61
N ALA A 304 -14.13 15.48 -27.72
CA ALA A 304 -13.48 14.70 -26.68
C ALA A 304 -12.05 15.19 -26.43
N THR A 305 -11.27 15.50 -27.47
CA THR A 305 -9.94 16.11 -27.33
C THR A 305 -9.99 17.48 -26.64
N ALA A 306 -10.94 18.35 -27.00
CA ALA A 306 -11.10 19.66 -26.37
C ALA A 306 -11.46 19.54 -24.87
N VAL A 307 -12.39 18.64 -24.53
CA VAL A 307 -12.79 18.35 -23.15
C VAL A 307 -11.66 17.69 -22.37
N THR A 308 -10.90 16.75 -22.95
CA THR A 308 -9.68 16.18 -22.36
C THR A 308 -8.68 17.28 -22.00
N ALA A 309 -8.30 18.12 -22.97
CA ALA A 309 -7.34 19.19 -22.76
C ALA A 309 -7.78 20.19 -21.68
N PHE A 310 -9.07 20.53 -21.66
CA PHE A 310 -9.64 21.39 -20.62
C PHE A 310 -9.60 20.76 -19.23
N VAL A 311 -10.13 19.55 -19.08
CA VAL A 311 -10.21 18.85 -17.78
C VAL A 311 -8.80 18.60 -17.22
N GLU A 312 -7.87 18.12 -18.05
CA GLU A 312 -6.50 17.83 -17.61
C GLU A 312 -5.66 19.07 -17.27
N ALA A 313 -6.02 20.24 -17.80
CA ALA A 313 -5.42 21.53 -17.45
C ALA A 313 -6.15 22.25 -16.30
N SER A 314 -7.33 21.77 -15.89
CA SER A 314 -8.16 22.45 -14.90
C SER A 314 -7.68 22.25 -13.46
N THR A 315 -7.93 23.27 -12.64
CA THR A 315 -7.60 23.33 -11.20
C THR A 315 -8.86 23.53 -10.35
N TYR A 316 -10.03 23.15 -10.88
CA TYR A 316 -11.31 23.33 -10.17
C TYR A 316 -11.36 22.47 -8.91
N GLN A 317 -11.69 23.09 -7.79
CA GLN A 317 -11.76 22.41 -6.49
C GLN A 317 -13.07 21.64 -6.28
N THR A 318 -14.10 21.86 -7.11
CA THR A 318 -15.43 21.24 -6.92
C THR A 318 -15.93 20.58 -8.20
N VAL A 319 -16.70 19.50 -8.04
CA VAL A 319 -17.24 18.70 -9.16
C VAL A 319 -18.23 19.51 -9.98
N GLU A 320 -19.00 20.38 -9.32
CA GLU A 320 -19.93 21.34 -9.94
C GLU A 320 -19.18 22.34 -10.82
N SER A 321 -18.08 22.90 -10.33
CA SER A 321 -17.26 23.87 -11.06
C SER A 321 -16.64 23.25 -12.31
N LEU A 322 -16.15 22.01 -12.20
CA LEU A 322 -15.64 21.25 -13.34
C LEU A 322 -16.75 20.89 -14.33
N ALA A 323 -17.93 20.46 -13.85
CA ALA A 323 -19.07 20.13 -14.71
C ALA A 323 -19.58 21.35 -15.50
N LEU A 324 -19.62 22.53 -14.87
CA LEU A 324 -19.94 23.79 -15.54
C LEU A 324 -18.92 24.16 -16.62
N GLY A 325 -17.62 24.07 -16.30
CA GLY A 325 -16.56 24.33 -17.27
C GLY A 325 -16.57 23.36 -18.46
N VAL A 326 -16.85 22.08 -18.21
CA VAL A 326 -17.02 21.07 -19.26
C VAL A 326 -18.23 21.38 -20.14
N ALA A 327 -19.34 21.85 -19.57
CA ALA A 327 -20.51 22.31 -20.34
C ALA A 327 -20.22 23.57 -21.18
N GLU A 328 -19.45 24.52 -20.64
CA GLU A 328 -19.00 25.73 -21.35
C GLU A 328 -18.14 25.35 -22.57
N VAL A 329 -17.11 24.52 -22.39
CA VAL A 329 -16.25 24.02 -23.48
C VAL A 329 -17.07 23.30 -24.56
N ALA A 330 -18.05 22.47 -24.17
CA ALA A 330 -18.90 21.78 -25.13
C ALA A 330 -19.76 22.72 -25.98
N LEU A 331 -20.32 23.79 -25.40
CA LEU A 331 -21.13 24.79 -26.11
C LEU A 331 -20.29 25.73 -26.98
N LEU A 332 -19.04 26.00 -26.58
CA LEU A 332 -18.07 26.81 -27.34
C LEU A 332 -17.44 26.04 -28.51
N HIS A 333 -17.13 24.76 -28.32
CA HIS A 333 -16.52 23.89 -29.34
C HIS A 333 -17.40 23.72 -30.57
N ASP A 334 -18.72 23.71 -30.38
CA ASP A 334 -19.69 23.46 -31.44
C ASP A 334 -20.86 24.45 -31.41
N ALA A 335 -20.87 25.36 -32.40
CA ALA A 335 -21.88 26.38 -32.58
C ALA A 335 -23.30 25.81 -32.87
N ALA A 336 -23.41 24.51 -33.19
CA ALA A 336 -24.68 23.84 -33.41
C ALA A 336 -25.30 23.20 -32.15
N VAL A 337 -24.55 23.05 -31.05
CA VAL A 337 -25.12 22.49 -29.81
C VAL A 337 -26.04 23.52 -29.18
N GLU A 338 -27.32 23.17 -28.99
CA GLU A 338 -28.31 24.05 -28.35
C GLU A 338 -28.26 23.94 -26.83
N SER A 339 -28.20 22.69 -26.35
CA SER A 339 -28.06 22.33 -24.94
C SER A 339 -27.06 21.19 -24.74
N VAL A 340 -26.41 21.19 -23.59
CA VAL A 340 -25.53 20.12 -23.12
C VAL A 340 -25.96 19.71 -21.71
N ARG A 341 -26.06 18.41 -21.51
CA ARG A 341 -26.04 17.76 -20.19
C ARG A 341 -24.63 17.22 -19.98
N ALA A 342 -23.91 17.81 -19.05
CA ALA A 342 -22.57 17.38 -18.65
C ALA A 342 -22.65 16.83 -17.23
N ARG A 343 -22.29 15.56 -17.07
CA ARG A 343 -22.15 14.90 -15.77
C ARG A 343 -20.68 14.56 -15.54
N VAL A 344 -20.15 14.97 -14.40
CA VAL A 344 -18.80 14.61 -13.95
C VAL A 344 -18.94 13.73 -12.72
N ASP A 345 -18.49 12.50 -12.85
CA ASP A 345 -18.44 11.53 -11.76
C ASP A 345 -17.02 11.41 -11.23
N LYS A 346 -16.87 11.46 -9.91
CA LYS A 346 -15.66 11.17 -9.17
C LYS A 346 -15.80 9.78 -8.53
N PRO A 347 -15.20 8.72 -9.13
CA PRO A 347 -15.22 7.38 -8.56
C PRO A 347 -14.59 7.37 -7.16
N SER A 348 -15.08 6.50 -6.29
CA SER A 348 -14.54 6.30 -4.93
C SER A 348 -14.53 7.55 -4.02
N ALA A 349 -15.20 8.64 -4.39
CA ALA A 349 -15.33 9.86 -3.57
C ALA A 349 -16.10 9.65 -2.26
N ILE A 350 -16.97 8.64 -2.21
CA ILE A 350 -17.72 8.21 -1.03
C ILE A 350 -17.51 6.70 -0.89
N MET A 351 -17.16 6.24 0.32
CA MET A 351 -16.98 4.82 0.59
C MET A 351 -18.29 4.05 0.33
N PHE A 352 -18.18 2.87 -0.27
CA PHE A 352 -19.31 2.01 -0.69
C PHE A 352 -20.21 2.55 -1.83
N ALA A 353 -19.91 3.70 -2.43
CA ALA A 353 -20.57 4.18 -3.64
C ALA A 353 -19.67 4.03 -4.88
N ASP A 354 -20.24 3.59 -6.01
CA ASP A 354 -19.52 3.47 -7.29
C ASP A 354 -18.88 4.80 -7.73
N SER A 355 -19.57 5.91 -7.49
CA SER A 355 -19.11 7.28 -7.70
C SER A 355 -20.05 8.30 -7.04
N ALA A 356 -19.52 9.44 -6.61
CA ALA A 356 -20.32 10.65 -6.42
C ALA A 356 -20.12 11.58 -7.61
N GLY A 357 -21.14 12.32 -8.05
CA GLY A 357 -21.02 13.16 -9.25
C GLY A 357 -22.06 14.27 -9.32
N CYS A 358 -21.75 15.28 -10.12
CA CYS A 358 -22.63 16.41 -10.41
C CYS A 358 -23.06 16.36 -11.88
N GLU A 359 -24.35 16.54 -12.14
CA GLU A 359 -24.90 16.73 -13.49
C GLU A 359 -25.44 18.16 -13.65
N VAL A 360 -25.00 18.85 -14.70
CA VAL A 360 -25.50 20.16 -15.08
C VAL A 360 -26.11 20.12 -16.49
N VAL A 361 -27.26 20.74 -16.66
CA VAL A 361 -27.86 21.00 -17.98
C VAL A 361 -27.73 22.49 -18.26
N ARG A 362 -27.07 22.85 -19.37
CA ARG A 362 -26.83 24.24 -19.80
C ARG A 362 -27.09 24.39 -21.29
N GLY A 363 -27.41 25.60 -21.74
CA GLY A 363 -27.66 25.89 -23.15
C GLY A 363 -27.22 27.29 -23.54
N ARG A 364 -27.39 27.66 -24.83
CA ARG A 364 -26.89 28.93 -25.39
C ARG A 364 -27.36 30.21 -24.70
N ARG A 365 -28.47 30.17 -23.96
CA ARG A 365 -28.92 31.29 -23.13
C ARG A 365 -27.96 31.53 -21.96
N TRP A 366 -27.66 30.49 -21.19
CA TRP A 366 -26.72 30.56 -20.05
C TRP A 366 -25.32 31.01 -20.49
N LEU A 367 -24.83 30.54 -21.64
CA LEU A 367 -23.52 30.92 -22.18
C LEU A 367 -23.43 32.43 -22.48
N ARG A 368 -24.53 33.09 -22.85
CA ARG A 368 -24.58 34.55 -23.02
C ARG A 368 -24.63 35.27 -21.68
N GLU A 369 -25.47 34.81 -20.76
CA GLU A 369 -25.64 35.39 -19.42
C GLU A 369 -24.33 35.41 -18.61
N ILE A 370 -23.45 34.39 -18.75
CA ILE A 370 -22.12 34.38 -18.08
C ILE A 370 -21.04 35.21 -18.80
N GLY A 371 -21.31 35.68 -20.03
CA GLY A 371 -20.42 36.55 -20.80
C GLY A 371 -20.58 38.03 -20.46
N GLU A 372 -21.73 38.44 -19.93
CA GLU A 372 -22.12 39.84 -19.72
C GLU A 372 -22.09 40.28 -18.24
N GLY A 373 -21.91 39.36 -17.28
CA GLY A 373 -21.90 39.64 -15.84
C GLY A 373 -20.51 39.89 -15.23
N GLU A 374 -20.42 40.83 -14.28
CA GLU A 374 -19.21 41.10 -13.50
C GLU A 374 -18.73 39.88 -12.71
N ARG A 375 -17.43 39.61 -12.78
CA ARG A 375 -16.81 38.41 -12.18
C ARG A 375 -16.25 38.75 -10.80
N GLY A 376 -16.87 38.19 -9.75
CA GLY A 376 -16.36 38.26 -8.38
C GLY A 376 -14.95 37.65 -8.20
N PRO A 377 -14.27 37.95 -7.07
CA PRO A 377 -12.86 37.59 -6.88
C PRO A 377 -12.69 36.06 -6.74
N VAL A 378 -11.92 35.47 -7.66
CA VAL A 378 -11.54 34.04 -7.63
C VAL A 378 -10.04 33.91 -7.85
N ASN A 379 -9.37 33.27 -6.90
CA ASN A 379 -7.92 33.04 -6.95
C ASN A 379 -7.53 32.14 -8.14
N GLY A 380 -6.46 32.52 -8.86
CA GLY A 380 -5.67 31.59 -9.67
C GLY A 380 -6.24 31.20 -11.04
N ARG A 381 -6.71 32.16 -11.85
CA ARG A 381 -6.91 31.91 -13.29
C ARG A 381 -5.60 32.09 -14.06
N ASN A 382 -4.87 30.99 -14.28
CA ASN A 382 -3.91 30.95 -15.38
C ASN A 382 -4.68 31.00 -16.71
N GLY A 383 -4.40 32.03 -17.52
CA GLY A 383 -5.02 32.21 -18.83
C GLY A 383 -4.51 31.20 -19.85
N ALA A 384 -5.19 30.07 -19.98
CA ALA A 384 -5.04 29.16 -21.11
C ALA A 384 -6.14 29.43 -22.16
N SER A 385 -5.97 30.47 -22.96
CA SER A 385 -6.71 30.61 -24.21
C SER A 385 -6.40 29.42 -25.13
N ALA A 386 -7.43 28.78 -25.69
CA ALA A 386 -7.27 27.57 -26.49
C ALA A 386 -6.28 27.75 -27.67
N PRO A 387 -5.49 26.71 -28.03
CA PRO A 387 -4.49 26.83 -29.08
C PRO A 387 -5.15 26.97 -30.46
N ALA A 388 -5.00 28.14 -31.06
CA ALA A 388 -5.39 28.38 -32.44
C ALA A 388 -4.44 27.65 -33.40
N VAL A 389 -4.93 26.60 -34.06
CA VAL A 389 -4.25 25.96 -35.18
C VAL A 389 -4.75 26.62 -36.46
N MET A 390 -3.93 27.44 -37.14
CA MET A 390 -3.87 27.56 -38.61
C MET A 390 -2.76 28.51 -39.09
N ALA A 391 -1.97 28.02 -40.04
CA ALA A 391 -1.45 28.69 -41.23
C ALA A 391 -0.81 30.11 -41.17
N SER A 392 0.51 30.09 -41.41
CA SER A 392 1.19 30.77 -42.54
C SER A 392 1.97 32.08 -42.33
N ARG A 393 3.19 32.04 -42.90
CA ARG A 393 3.94 33.09 -43.62
C ARG A 393 4.05 34.50 -43.01
N GLY A 394 5.29 34.85 -42.66
CA GLY A 394 5.92 36.04 -43.26
C GLY A 394 6.48 37.09 -42.30
N THR A 395 7.80 37.30 -42.42
CA THR A 395 8.52 38.57 -42.22
C THR A 395 8.34 39.35 -40.91
N ALA A 396 9.40 39.32 -40.08
CA ALA A 396 9.89 40.50 -39.36
C ALA A 396 11.42 40.40 -39.19
N ALA A 397 12.14 41.48 -39.49
CA ALA A 397 13.57 41.64 -39.24
C ALA A 397 13.81 42.16 -37.81
N PRO A 398 15.06 42.10 -37.27
CA PRO A 398 15.28 42.18 -35.82
C PRO A 398 15.41 43.61 -35.30
N LEU A 399 15.07 43.81 -34.03
CA LEU A 399 15.51 44.97 -33.24
C LEU A 399 16.11 44.53 -31.90
N THR A 400 17.32 45.02 -31.67
CA THR A 400 18.17 44.78 -30.49
C THR A 400 17.98 45.86 -29.43
N ALA A 401 17.82 45.47 -28.17
CA ALA A 401 18.18 46.25 -26.98
C ALA A 401 18.28 45.27 -25.79
N ALA A 402 19.48 44.92 -25.32
CA ALA A 402 20.31 45.69 -24.37
C ALA A 402 19.86 45.49 -22.91
N PHE A 403 20.58 44.60 -22.20
CA PHE A 403 20.51 44.47 -20.74
C PHE A 403 21.11 45.71 -20.06
N GLY A 404 20.53 46.13 -18.93
CA GLY A 404 21.06 47.14 -18.03
C GLY A 404 20.57 46.90 -16.59
N PRO A 405 21.44 46.88 -15.56
CA PRO A 405 21.07 46.49 -14.20
C PRO A 405 20.75 47.68 -13.27
N SER A 406 19.89 47.45 -12.28
CA SER A 406 19.76 48.26 -11.05
C SER A 406 19.09 47.36 -9.99
N ALA A 407 19.79 46.82 -8.99
CA ALA A 407 20.47 47.48 -7.86
C ALA A 407 19.53 47.86 -6.69
N SER A 408 19.56 47.00 -5.66
CA SER A 408 19.41 47.29 -4.23
C SER A 408 18.30 48.24 -3.72
N SER A 409 17.38 47.69 -2.92
CA SER A 409 16.83 48.37 -1.75
C SER A 409 17.05 47.54 -0.48
N SER A 410 18.08 47.89 0.27
CA SER A 410 18.27 47.33 1.61
C SER A 410 17.27 47.94 2.60
N ARG A 411 16.58 47.10 3.37
CA ARG A 411 15.99 47.51 4.65
C ARG A 411 16.45 46.53 5.73
N ALA A 412 16.83 47.11 6.86
CA ALA A 412 17.58 46.42 7.90
C ALA A 412 16.69 45.62 8.86
N GLY A 413 17.27 44.59 9.45
CA GLY A 413 17.19 44.34 10.88
C GLY A 413 15.81 44.09 11.48
N VAL A 414 15.25 42.92 11.22
CA VAL A 414 14.49 42.18 12.24
C VAL A 414 15.20 40.86 12.43
N GLY A 415 15.56 40.52 13.68
CA GLY A 415 16.27 39.29 13.98
C GLY A 415 15.37 38.08 13.73
N LEU A 416 15.64 37.36 12.64
CA LEU A 416 15.09 36.03 12.43
C LEU A 416 15.75 35.08 13.44
N ALA A 417 15.00 34.67 14.46
CA ALA A 417 15.33 33.47 15.19
C ALA A 417 15.29 32.30 14.19
N THR A 418 16.43 31.64 13.97
CA THR A 418 16.49 30.44 13.14
C THR A 418 15.71 29.34 13.87
N SER A 419 14.54 28.98 13.34
CA SER A 419 13.80 27.82 13.82
C SER A 419 14.65 26.56 13.66
N GLU A 420 14.70 25.74 14.70
CA GLU A 420 15.17 24.37 14.56
C GLU A 420 14.07 23.53 13.89
N HIS A 421 14.46 22.73 12.91
CA HIS A 421 13.59 21.88 12.09
C HIS A 421 13.85 20.41 12.37
N LEU A 422 12.78 19.63 12.53
CA LEU A 422 12.83 18.19 12.81
C LEU A 422 12.80 17.39 11.52
N VAL A 423 13.87 16.63 11.25
CA VAL A 423 14.04 15.92 9.97
C VAL A 423 14.24 14.43 10.20
N ALA A 424 13.60 13.60 9.37
CA ALA A 424 13.90 12.17 9.28
C ALA A 424 14.67 11.86 7.99
N LEU A 425 15.76 11.12 8.12
CA LEU A 425 16.60 10.63 7.02
C LEU A 425 16.52 9.10 6.94
N SER A 426 16.59 8.51 5.74
CA SER A 426 16.93 7.09 5.57
C SER A 426 18.38 6.92 5.15
N LEU A 427 19.04 5.90 5.70
CA LEU A 427 20.42 5.52 5.44
C LEU A 427 20.43 4.09 4.86
N GLY A 428 21.02 3.88 3.68
CA GLY A 428 21.11 2.58 3.03
C GLY A 428 22.52 2.26 2.53
N SER A 429 22.97 1.02 2.68
CA SER A 429 24.27 0.55 2.17
C SER A 429 24.23 -0.93 1.79
N ASN A 430 24.76 -1.29 0.61
CA ASN A 430 24.87 -2.69 0.17
C ASN A 430 26.26 -3.09 -0.38
N LEU A 431 27.29 -2.27 -0.18
CA LEU A 431 28.67 -2.59 -0.54
C LEU A 431 29.60 -2.41 0.66
N GLY A 432 30.68 -3.21 0.72
CA GLY A 432 31.74 -3.08 1.73
C GLY A 432 31.26 -3.29 3.17
N ASN A 433 31.87 -2.57 4.13
CA ASN A 433 31.45 -2.59 5.53
C ASN A 433 30.22 -1.69 5.73
N ARG A 434 29.05 -2.26 5.44
CA ARG A 434 27.75 -1.57 5.44
C ARG A 434 27.44 -0.86 6.76
N SER A 435 27.75 -1.46 7.90
CA SER A 435 27.47 -0.86 9.23
C SER A 435 28.43 0.30 9.53
N ALA A 436 29.72 0.18 9.21
CA ALA A 436 30.64 1.31 9.37
C ALA A 436 30.31 2.47 8.42
N HIS A 437 29.83 2.21 7.20
CA HIS A 437 29.39 3.28 6.29
C HIS A 437 28.23 4.10 6.88
N ILE A 438 27.22 3.41 7.44
CA ILE A 438 26.07 4.07 8.11
C ILE A 438 26.54 4.82 9.37
N SER A 439 27.36 4.20 10.22
CA SER A 439 27.92 4.86 11.42
C SER A 439 28.76 6.09 11.07
N ARG A 440 29.59 6.00 10.01
CA ARG A 440 30.40 7.12 9.53
C ARG A 440 29.55 8.24 8.95
N ALA A 441 28.45 7.92 8.26
CA ALA A 441 27.50 8.92 7.79
C ALA A 441 26.90 9.72 8.95
N LEU A 442 26.46 9.04 10.02
CA LEU A 442 25.95 9.71 11.22
C LEU A 442 27.01 10.57 11.92
N GLN A 443 28.25 10.10 12.02
CA GLN A 443 29.36 10.93 12.56
C GLN A 443 29.59 12.19 11.73
N LEU A 444 29.54 12.10 10.40
CA LEU A 444 29.75 13.24 9.51
C LEU A 444 28.58 14.24 9.54
N LEU A 445 27.35 13.75 9.73
CA LEU A 445 26.17 14.59 9.94
C LEU A 445 26.24 15.31 11.30
N ALA A 446 26.50 14.58 12.39
CA ALA A 446 26.59 15.14 13.74
C ALA A 446 27.83 16.05 13.95
N ALA A 447 28.83 16.00 13.07
CA ALA A 447 29.95 16.94 13.06
C ALA A 447 29.63 18.26 12.35
N HIS A 448 28.46 18.39 11.71
CA HIS A 448 28.04 19.63 11.07
C HIS A 448 27.41 20.57 12.11
N PRO A 449 27.86 21.84 12.25
CA PRO A 449 27.46 22.71 13.36
C PRO A 449 25.96 23.08 13.37
N ALA A 450 25.28 22.92 12.24
CA ALA A 450 23.85 23.16 12.08
C ALA A 450 22.98 21.88 12.16
N ILE A 451 23.53 20.73 12.53
CA ILE A 451 22.81 19.44 12.63
C ILE A 451 23.08 18.78 13.98
N SER A 452 22.00 18.39 14.68
CA SER A 452 22.06 17.58 15.90
C SER A 452 21.36 16.24 15.67
N LEU A 453 22.01 15.13 16.03
CA LEU A 453 21.42 13.79 15.92
C LEU A 453 20.60 13.47 17.18
N ILE A 454 19.28 13.32 17.01
CA ILE A 454 18.34 13.05 18.11
C ILE A 454 18.17 11.55 18.34
N ASP A 455 17.90 10.78 17.29
CA ASP A 455 17.48 9.38 17.41
C ASP A 455 17.86 8.54 16.17
N THR A 456 17.82 7.21 16.31
CA THR A 456 18.06 6.22 15.25
C THR A 456 17.08 5.06 15.38
N SER A 457 16.72 4.43 14.26
CA SER A 457 15.96 3.17 14.24
C SER A 457 16.82 1.97 14.67
N PHE A 458 16.28 0.75 14.60
CA PHE A 458 17.12 -0.45 14.49
C PHE A 458 17.79 -0.52 13.10
N LEU A 459 18.82 -1.36 12.94
CA LEU A 459 19.36 -1.71 11.63
C LEU A 459 18.57 -2.88 11.04
N TYR A 460 18.26 -2.81 9.74
CA TYR A 460 17.49 -3.82 9.02
C TYR A 460 18.26 -4.33 7.81
N ALA A 461 18.54 -5.63 7.78
CA ALA A 461 19.00 -6.33 6.60
C ALA A 461 17.80 -6.70 5.72
N THR A 462 17.80 -6.29 4.44
CA THR A 462 16.70 -6.53 3.50
C THR A 462 17.21 -7.03 2.14
N ARG A 463 16.35 -7.71 1.38
CA ARG A 463 16.65 -8.00 -0.03
C ARG A 463 16.60 -6.71 -0.86
N PRO A 464 17.33 -6.64 -1.99
CA PRO A 464 17.19 -5.56 -2.96
C PRO A 464 15.78 -5.51 -3.57
N MET A 465 15.19 -4.32 -3.72
CA MET A 465 13.83 -4.16 -4.25
C MET A 465 13.72 -4.11 -5.78
N TYR A 466 14.75 -3.61 -6.48
CA TYR A 466 14.66 -3.28 -7.92
C TYR A 466 15.64 -4.04 -8.83
N TYR A 467 16.77 -4.48 -8.29
CA TYR A 467 17.75 -5.31 -9.00
C TYR A 467 18.16 -6.41 -8.04
N GLU A 468 17.66 -7.63 -8.25
CA GLU A 468 17.87 -8.76 -7.33
C GLU A 468 19.31 -9.31 -7.39
N SER A 469 20.03 -9.08 -8.49
CA SER A 469 21.43 -9.50 -8.68
C SER A 469 22.44 -8.56 -7.99
N GLN A 470 22.26 -8.27 -6.70
CA GLN A 470 23.20 -7.50 -5.88
C GLN A 470 23.14 -7.91 -4.38
N PRO A 471 24.13 -7.54 -3.55
CA PRO A 471 24.14 -7.90 -2.13
C PRO A 471 22.97 -7.27 -1.35
N THR A 472 22.67 -7.84 -0.19
CA THR A 472 21.60 -7.37 0.70
C THR A 472 21.89 -5.96 1.22
N PHE A 473 20.82 -5.15 1.34
CA PHE A 473 20.93 -3.81 1.91
C PHE A 473 20.90 -3.88 3.43
N LEU A 474 21.72 -3.06 4.06
CA LEU A 474 21.55 -2.64 5.44
C LEU A 474 20.88 -1.26 5.43
N ASN A 475 19.76 -1.12 6.13
CA ASN A 475 18.95 0.10 6.17
C ASN A 475 18.74 0.56 7.61
N ALA A 476 18.69 1.87 7.80
CA ALA A 476 18.23 2.53 9.03
C ALA A 476 17.53 3.85 8.70
N ALA A 477 16.91 4.45 9.72
CA ALA A 477 16.47 5.84 9.72
C ALA A 477 17.10 6.58 10.90
N ALA A 478 17.26 7.89 10.73
CA ALA A 478 17.76 8.79 11.77
C ALA A 478 16.87 10.02 11.88
N ARG A 479 16.65 10.49 13.11
CA ARG A 479 15.95 11.74 13.42
C ARG A 479 16.98 12.79 13.82
N ILE A 480 16.94 13.96 13.19
CA ILE A 480 17.87 15.07 13.45
C ILE A 480 17.09 16.36 13.72
N SER A 481 17.68 17.28 14.50
CA SER A 481 17.34 18.70 14.47
C SER A 481 18.32 19.40 13.52
N THR A 482 17.86 20.40 12.77
CA THR A 482 18.71 21.20 11.88
C THR A 482 18.20 22.63 11.71
N THR A 483 19.11 23.58 11.51
CA THR A 483 18.77 24.97 11.09
C THR A 483 18.98 25.21 9.60
N LEU A 484 19.42 24.19 8.86
CA LEU A 484 19.59 24.21 7.39
C LEU A 484 18.26 24.09 6.67
N SER A 485 18.09 24.80 5.55
CA SER A 485 16.94 24.62 4.65
C SER A 485 16.92 23.21 4.04
N PRO A 486 15.76 22.75 3.49
CA PRO A 486 15.67 21.44 2.84
C PRO A 486 16.68 21.23 1.69
N LEU A 487 17.02 22.28 0.94
CA LEU A 487 18.03 22.22 -0.11
C LEU A 487 19.45 22.13 0.45
N ASP A 488 19.80 22.98 1.42
CA ASP A 488 21.13 22.98 2.03
C ASP A 488 21.41 21.64 2.72
N LEU A 489 20.40 21.08 3.39
CA LEU A 489 20.49 19.74 3.98
C LEU A 489 20.71 18.66 2.91
N LEU A 490 20.02 18.73 1.76
CA LEU A 490 20.23 17.80 0.65
C LEU A 490 21.65 17.90 0.06
N GLU A 491 22.25 19.10 0.02
CA GLU A 491 23.64 19.26 -0.38
C GLU A 491 24.61 18.68 0.67
N VAL A 492 24.32 18.84 1.96
CA VAL A 492 25.08 18.21 3.05
C VAL A 492 24.99 16.69 2.99
N THR A 493 23.81 16.08 2.80
CA THR A 493 23.70 14.61 2.71
C THR A 493 24.45 14.07 1.49
N GLN A 494 24.37 14.71 0.32
CA GLN A 494 25.16 14.34 -0.85
C GLN A 494 26.68 14.48 -0.60
N GLY A 495 27.10 15.52 0.13
CA GLY A 495 28.48 15.69 0.56
C GLY A 495 28.96 14.58 1.52
N VAL A 496 28.09 14.09 2.40
CA VAL A 496 28.37 12.94 3.28
C VAL A 496 28.54 11.65 2.47
N GLU A 497 27.68 11.39 1.49
CA GLU A 497 27.79 10.22 0.61
C GLU A 497 29.14 10.17 -0.11
N LEU A 498 29.57 11.30 -0.70
CA LEU A 498 30.88 11.40 -1.38
C LEU A 498 32.03 11.13 -0.40
N LYS A 499 31.98 11.68 0.82
CA LYS A 499 33.00 11.48 1.87
C LYS A 499 33.08 10.03 2.40
N VAL A 500 31.99 9.27 2.33
CA VAL A 500 31.95 7.84 2.71
C VAL A 500 32.39 6.93 1.56
N GLY A 501 32.51 7.44 0.34
CA GLY A 501 33.04 6.71 -0.82
C GLY A 501 32.01 6.41 -1.93
N ARG A 502 30.86 7.11 -1.95
CA ARG A 502 29.95 7.05 -3.09
C ARG A 502 30.62 7.66 -4.33
N ALA A 503 30.74 6.89 -5.41
CA ALA A 503 31.19 7.43 -6.69
C ALA A 503 30.23 8.53 -7.20
N PRO A 504 30.73 9.63 -7.79
CA PRO A 504 29.89 10.71 -8.30
C PRO A 504 28.96 10.19 -9.41
N LYS A 505 27.75 10.75 -9.49
CA LYS A 505 26.71 10.36 -10.48
C LYS A 505 27.16 10.56 -11.93
N THR A 506 28.22 11.33 -12.15
CA THR A 506 28.91 11.56 -13.43
C THR A 506 30.42 11.38 -13.23
N SER A 507 31.01 10.40 -13.91
CA SER A 507 32.47 10.30 -14.08
C SER A 507 32.96 11.30 -15.14
N PRO A 508 34.19 11.86 -15.05
CA PRO A 508 34.85 12.55 -16.15
C PRO A 508 34.88 11.73 -17.45
N ASP A 509 34.90 10.40 -17.34
CA ASP A 509 35.00 9.46 -18.46
C ASP A 509 33.62 9.02 -19.02
N GLY A 510 32.53 9.66 -18.58
CA GLY A 510 31.17 9.39 -19.09
C GLY A 510 30.49 8.11 -18.60
N ILE A 511 31.19 7.25 -17.84
CA ILE A 511 30.62 6.04 -17.24
C ILE A 511 29.80 6.43 -16.00
N SER A 512 28.47 6.31 -16.08
CA SER A 512 27.56 6.54 -14.96
C SER A 512 27.13 5.24 -14.28
N THR A 513 27.08 5.23 -12.95
CA THR A 513 26.53 4.10 -12.18
C THR A 513 25.04 3.94 -12.51
N PRO A 514 24.52 2.71 -12.77
CA PRO A 514 23.13 2.52 -13.12
C PRO A 514 22.14 3.14 -12.11
N PRO A 515 21.02 3.75 -12.56
CA PRO A 515 19.97 4.22 -11.67
C PRO A 515 19.50 3.09 -10.76
N LYS A 516 19.51 3.30 -9.43
CA LYS A 516 19.20 2.29 -8.40
C LYS A 516 20.13 1.05 -8.34
N GLY A 517 21.32 1.10 -8.94
CA GLY A 517 22.37 0.08 -8.76
C GLY A 517 23.06 0.11 -7.37
N PRO A 518 24.03 -0.78 -7.11
CA PRO A 518 24.71 -0.92 -5.82
C PRO A 518 25.42 0.35 -5.33
N ARG A 519 25.43 0.59 -4.01
CA ARG A 519 25.94 1.82 -3.37
C ARG A 519 26.68 1.53 -2.05
N VAL A 520 27.78 2.25 -1.86
CA VAL A 520 28.54 2.33 -0.60
C VAL A 520 27.70 3.00 0.49
N LEU A 521 26.94 4.03 0.11
CA LEU A 521 25.95 4.73 0.94
C LEU A 521 24.91 5.43 0.05
N ASP A 522 23.67 5.51 0.53
CA ASP A 522 22.56 6.32 0.01
C ASP A 522 21.88 7.01 1.21
N VAL A 523 21.66 8.33 1.14
CA VAL A 523 21.03 9.13 2.20
C VAL A 523 19.91 10.00 1.62
N ASP A 524 18.66 9.53 1.74
CA ASP A 524 17.46 10.26 1.32
C ASP A 524 16.87 11.06 2.50
N VAL A 525 16.48 12.31 2.25
CA VAL A 525 15.64 13.10 3.18
C VAL A 525 14.20 12.61 3.08
N LEU A 526 13.66 12.04 4.15
CA LEU A 526 12.30 11.47 4.17
C LEU A 526 11.24 12.50 4.55
N LEU A 527 11.43 13.18 5.68
CA LEU A 527 10.49 14.09 6.33
C LEU A 527 11.21 15.38 6.72
N TYR A 528 10.51 16.50 6.75
CA TYR A 528 11.03 17.79 7.22
C TYR A 528 9.85 18.54 7.85
N ASP A 529 9.85 18.61 9.18
CA ASP A 529 8.70 18.96 10.01
C ASP A 529 7.43 18.23 9.53
N ASP A 530 6.29 18.93 9.53
CA ASP A 530 5.05 18.52 8.87
C ASP A 530 4.88 19.18 7.48
N GLU A 531 5.97 19.70 6.89
CA GLU A 531 5.93 20.44 5.63
C GLU A 531 5.86 19.55 4.37
N VAL A 532 5.33 20.13 3.29
CA VAL A 532 5.33 19.55 1.95
C VAL A 532 6.21 20.40 1.03
N VAL A 533 7.47 19.99 0.86
CA VAL A 533 8.48 20.70 0.06
C VAL A 533 8.50 20.15 -1.37
N LEU A 534 8.36 21.02 -2.38
CA LEU A 534 8.33 20.66 -3.80
C LEU A 534 9.31 21.51 -4.62
N GLU A 535 10.57 21.09 -4.61
CA GLU A 535 11.72 21.72 -5.28
C GLU A 535 11.92 21.16 -6.70
N GLY A 536 10.88 21.31 -7.53
CA GLY A 536 10.85 20.83 -8.92
C GLY A 536 11.12 19.33 -9.05
N LYS A 537 12.20 18.95 -9.74
CA LYS A 537 12.68 17.55 -9.85
C LYS A 537 13.81 17.22 -8.86
N LYS A 538 14.31 18.19 -8.08
CA LYS A 538 15.49 18.01 -7.23
C LYS A 538 15.15 17.37 -5.89
N LEU A 539 14.12 17.85 -5.21
CA LEU A 539 13.72 17.42 -3.88
C LEU A 539 12.19 17.40 -3.75
N GLN A 540 11.68 16.36 -3.08
CA GLN A 540 10.27 16.20 -2.76
C GLN A 540 10.16 15.61 -1.36
N ILE A 541 9.55 16.34 -0.45
CA ILE A 541 9.32 15.95 0.95
C ILE A 541 7.81 16.03 1.21
N PRO A 542 7.18 15.03 1.85
CA PRO A 542 7.73 13.73 2.22
C PRO A 542 8.22 12.92 1.01
N HIS A 543 9.25 12.10 1.20
CA HIS A 543 9.89 11.37 0.10
C HIS A 543 8.89 10.45 -0.62
N ARG A 544 8.64 10.72 -1.90
CA ARG A 544 7.59 10.10 -2.73
C ARG A 544 7.49 8.57 -2.68
N GLY A 545 8.61 7.88 -2.54
CA GLY A 545 8.67 6.41 -2.54
C GLY A 545 8.48 5.79 -1.15
N MET A 546 8.33 6.59 -0.10
CA MET A 546 8.22 6.10 1.28
C MET A 546 7.00 5.18 1.50
N PRO A 547 5.77 5.48 1.01
CA PRO A 547 4.60 4.62 1.26
C PRO A 547 4.70 3.21 0.66
N GLU A 548 5.57 3.01 -0.34
CA GLU A 548 5.76 1.74 -1.06
C GLU A 548 6.90 0.88 -0.47
N ARG A 549 7.74 1.43 0.42
CA ARG A 549 9.01 0.83 0.83
C ARG A 549 8.99 0.37 2.28
N GLU A 550 8.80 -0.93 2.50
CA GLU A 550 8.91 -1.56 3.82
C GLU A 550 10.26 -1.28 4.51
N PHE A 551 11.37 -1.30 3.74
CA PHE A 551 12.71 -0.99 4.24
C PHE A 551 12.92 0.48 4.64
N VAL A 552 11.97 1.37 4.36
CA VAL A 552 11.92 2.75 4.87
C VAL A 552 10.92 2.86 6.02
N LEU A 553 9.71 2.32 5.84
CA LEU A 553 8.63 2.39 6.83
C LEU A 553 8.95 1.63 8.13
N ARG A 554 9.65 0.48 8.08
CA ARG A 554 10.06 -0.25 9.29
C ARG A 554 11.04 0.56 10.15
N PRO A 555 12.19 1.05 9.63
CA PRO A 555 13.04 1.98 10.36
C PRO A 555 12.31 3.21 10.90
N LEU A 556 11.47 3.84 10.07
CA LEU A 556 10.77 5.06 10.45
C LEU A 556 9.75 4.81 11.57
N ALA A 557 9.10 3.64 11.60
CA ALA A 557 8.17 3.23 12.66
C ALA A 557 8.84 2.92 14.01
N ASP A 558 10.17 2.83 14.07
CA ASP A 558 10.90 2.73 15.35
C ASP A 558 11.05 4.11 16.02
N ILE A 559 11.21 5.18 15.24
CA ILE A 559 11.51 6.55 15.71
C ILE A 559 10.32 7.52 15.67
N LEU A 560 9.40 7.34 14.71
CA LEU A 560 8.26 8.23 14.43
C LEU A 560 7.00 7.43 14.02
N PRO A 561 6.55 6.42 14.80
CA PRO A 561 5.40 5.58 14.41
C PRO A 561 4.10 6.35 14.22
N GLY A 562 3.86 7.41 15.01
CA GLY A 562 2.64 8.23 14.99
C GLY A 562 2.66 9.40 14.00
N TRP A 563 3.80 9.69 13.35
CA TRP A 563 3.87 10.80 12.40
C TRP A 563 2.92 10.54 11.22
N THR A 564 2.09 11.52 10.87
CA THR A 564 0.99 11.37 9.92
C THR A 564 1.35 11.92 8.55
N HIS A 565 1.31 11.06 7.53
CA HIS A 565 1.73 11.44 6.18
C HIS A 565 0.68 12.37 5.52
N PRO A 566 1.04 13.62 5.14
CA PRO A 566 0.08 14.65 4.69
C PRO A 566 -0.72 14.26 3.45
N LYS A 567 -0.13 13.49 2.52
CA LYS A 567 -0.87 12.93 1.37
C LYS A 567 -1.82 11.76 1.70
N THR A 568 -1.43 10.81 2.55
CA THR A 568 -2.19 9.56 2.76
C THR A 568 -3.14 9.64 3.95
N GLY A 569 -2.96 10.61 4.86
CA GLY A 569 -3.72 10.75 6.10
C GLY A 569 -3.46 9.64 7.11
N ARG A 570 -2.43 8.81 6.90
CA ARG A 570 -2.08 7.66 7.75
C ARG A 570 -0.78 7.90 8.49
N THR A 571 -0.72 7.40 9.71
CA THR A 571 0.52 7.32 10.49
C THR A 571 1.56 6.41 9.80
N VAL A 572 2.85 6.57 10.12
CA VAL A 572 3.91 5.66 9.63
C VAL A 572 3.59 4.20 9.96
N ARG A 573 3.08 3.93 11.17
CA ARG A 573 2.69 2.58 11.61
C ARG A 573 1.51 2.04 10.79
N GLU A 574 0.48 2.84 10.51
CA GLU A 574 -0.63 2.43 9.64
C GLU A 574 -0.21 2.21 8.18
N MET A 575 0.71 3.01 7.65
CA MET A 575 1.26 2.79 6.31
C MET A 575 2.03 1.46 6.23
N LEU A 576 2.84 1.16 7.25
CA LEU A 576 3.55 -0.12 7.36
C LEU A 576 2.58 -1.31 7.47
N ASP A 577 1.55 -1.17 8.30
CA ASP A 577 0.51 -2.19 8.49
C ASP A 577 -0.26 -2.47 7.19
N VAL A 578 -0.65 -1.43 6.45
CA VAL A 578 -1.34 -1.58 5.16
C VAL A 578 -0.44 -2.25 4.13
N LEU A 579 0.84 -1.83 4.02
CA LEU A 579 1.78 -2.42 3.08
C LEU A 579 2.01 -3.90 3.38
N THR A 580 2.25 -4.26 4.65
CA THR A 580 2.56 -5.64 5.06
C THR A 580 1.35 -6.58 5.06
N LYS A 581 0.12 -6.06 5.07
CA LYS A 581 -1.14 -6.84 5.05
C LYS A 581 -1.82 -6.88 3.68
N ALA A 582 -1.24 -6.28 2.63
CA ALA A 582 -1.82 -6.30 1.29
C ALA A 582 -1.73 -7.70 0.65
N VAL A 583 -2.78 -8.10 -0.08
CA VAL A 583 -2.98 -9.48 -0.59
C VAL A 583 -1.94 -9.89 -1.65
N ASP A 584 -1.42 -8.91 -2.38
CA ASP A 584 -0.38 -9.03 -3.40
C ASP A 584 1.03 -8.72 -2.86
N TYR A 585 1.19 -8.48 -1.55
CA TYR A 585 2.47 -8.14 -0.96
C TYR A 585 3.39 -9.36 -0.83
N GLN A 586 4.41 -9.43 -1.69
CA GLN A 586 5.42 -10.51 -1.67
C GLN A 586 6.55 -10.29 -0.64
N GLY A 587 6.45 -9.26 0.21
CA GLY A 587 7.50 -8.86 1.16
C GLY A 587 8.70 -8.16 0.50
N ALA A 588 9.47 -7.38 1.26
CA ALA A 588 10.85 -7.06 0.87
C ALA A 588 11.82 -8.24 1.15
N GLY A 589 11.35 -9.48 0.93
CA GLY A 589 11.96 -10.72 1.40
C GLY A 589 12.05 -10.81 2.93
N ASP A 590 12.96 -11.63 3.43
CA ASP A 590 13.25 -11.70 4.88
C ASP A 590 13.81 -10.35 5.38
N VAL A 591 12.97 -9.47 5.93
CA VAL A 591 13.45 -8.27 6.63
C VAL A 591 13.90 -8.65 8.04
N LYS A 592 15.21 -8.62 8.28
CA LYS A 592 15.83 -9.05 9.55
C LYS A 592 16.35 -7.85 10.32
N ARG A 593 15.97 -7.70 11.59
CA ARG A 593 16.67 -6.77 12.50
C ARG A 593 18.06 -7.30 12.76
N VAL A 594 19.07 -6.45 12.65
CA VAL A 594 20.46 -6.84 12.82
C VAL A 594 21.26 -5.90 13.70
N MET A 595 22.40 -6.38 14.19
CA MET A 595 23.38 -5.65 14.99
C MET A 595 24.79 -6.03 14.52
N ALA A 596 25.74 -5.09 14.61
CA ALA A 596 27.14 -5.35 14.35
C ALA A 596 27.92 -5.38 15.67
N PRO A 597 28.56 -6.51 16.04
CA PRO A 597 29.54 -6.57 17.13
C PRO A 597 30.66 -5.54 16.95
N CYS A 598 31.21 -4.99 18.05
CA CYS A 598 32.14 -3.85 18.00
C CYS A 598 33.37 -4.08 17.11
N SER A 599 33.87 -5.32 16.99
CA SER A 599 35.05 -5.66 16.18
C SER A 599 34.75 -6.38 14.87
N SER A 600 33.48 -6.54 14.47
CA SER A 600 33.11 -7.32 13.26
C SER A 600 33.20 -6.54 11.94
N ALA A 601 34.13 -5.58 11.84
CA ALA A 601 34.17 -4.55 10.80
C ALA A 601 34.59 -5.02 9.38
N GLU A 602 34.74 -6.32 9.13
CA GLU A 602 35.39 -6.81 7.90
C GLU A 602 34.68 -7.96 7.14
N SER A 603 33.50 -8.43 7.56
CA SER A 603 32.80 -9.48 6.78
C SER A 603 31.28 -9.47 6.89
N GLU A 604 30.60 -9.85 5.79
CA GLU A 604 29.13 -9.95 5.73
C GLU A 604 28.53 -10.97 6.70
N GLY A 605 29.32 -11.95 7.16
CA GLY A 605 28.91 -12.96 8.13
C GLY A 605 28.94 -12.52 9.61
N GLY A 606 29.38 -11.28 9.89
CA GLY A 606 29.48 -10.76 11.27
C GLY A 606 28.18 -10.21 11.86
N LEU A 607 27.13 -10.00 11.04
CA LEU A 607 25.89 -9.38 11.51
C LEU A 607 25.00 -10.37 12.27
N TRP A 608 24.67 -10.03 13.51
CA TRP A 608 23.72 -10.79 14.33
C TRP A 608 22.29 -10.46 13.98
N THR A 609 21.46 -11.48 13.76
CA THR A 609 20.01 -11.30 13.57
C THR A 609 19.28 -11.43 14.90
N TRP A 610 18.49 -10.42 15.23
CA TRP A 610 17.60 -10.36 16.40
C TRP A 610 16.14 -10.51 15.97
N ARG A 611 15.24 -10.93 16.87
CA ARG A 611 13.82 -11.27 16.60
C ARG A 611 13.62 -12.37 15.55
N GLY A 612 14.65 -13.19 15.30
CA GLY A 612 14.65 -14.25 14.30
C GLY A 612 13.98 -15.57 14.71
N ASP A 613 14.12 -16.55 13.84
CA ASP A 613 13.58 -17.93 13.94
C ASP A 613 14.02 -18.72 15.18
N ARG A 614 15.08 -18.29 15.88
CA ARG A 614 15.65 -18.99 17.04
C ARG A 614 16.04 -18.03 18.16
N THR A 615 16.19 -18.58 19.36
CA THR A 615 16.81 -17.91 20.51
C THR A 615 18.33 -18.06 20.42
N LEU A 616 19.06 -17.02 20.81
CA LEU A 616 20.51 -17.01 20.90
C LEU A 616 20.98 -17.44 22.30
N LEU A 617 22.12 -18.10 22.37
CA LEU A 617 22.67 -18.68 23.60
C LEU A 617 23.93 -17.93 24.04
N MET A 618 23.88 -17.29 25.22
CA MET A 618 25.02 -16.63 25.85
C MET A 618 25.55 -17.51 27.01
N GLY A 619 26.80 -17.93 26.92
CA GLY A 619 27.50 -18.73 27.93
C GLY A 619 28.27 -17.87 28.92
N ILE A 620 28.03 -18.08 30.22
CA ILE A 620 28.68 -17.35 31.32
C ILE A 620 30.09 -17.91 31.57
N LEU A 621 31.11 -17.05 31.46
CA LEU A 621 32.51 -17.38 31.70
C LEU A 621 33.09 -16.53 32.84
N ASN A 622 33.04 -17.06 34.07
CA ASN A 622 33.57 -16.38 35.24
C ASN A 622 35.11 -16.45 35.28
N ALA A 623 35.75 -15.28 35.37
CA ALA A 623 37.19 -15.11 35.59
C ALA A 623 37.47 -14.71 37.07
N THR A 624 36.87 -15.44 38.02
CA THR A 624 36.98 -15.16 39.47
C THR A 624 37.77 -16.26 40.21
N PRO A 625 38.65 -15.90 41.18
CA PRO A 625 39.44 -16.88 41.94
C PRO A 625 38.59 -17.90 42.73
N ASP A 626 37.40 -17.52 43.20
CA ASP A 626 36.52 -18.41 43.96
C ASP A 626 35.92 -19.55 43.12
N SER A 627 36.10 -19.51 41.80
CA SER A 627 35.81 -20.62 40.88
C SER A 627 37.00 -21.57 40.70
N PHE A 628 38.19 -21.18 41.16
CA PHE A 628 39.51 -21.76 40.87
C PHE A 628 40.45 -21.67 42.09
N SER A 629 40.11 -22.37 43.17
CA SER A 629 41.11 -22.70 44.20
C SER A 629 42.20 -23.59 43.58
N ASP A 630 43.46 -23.17 43.73
CA ASP A 630 44.72 -23.94 43.56
C ASP A 630 45.67 -23.57 42.38
N GLY A 631 45.69 -22.31 41.93
CA GLY A 631 46.93 -21.79 41.29
C GLY A 631 46.88 -20.41 40.64
N GLY A 632 48.07 -19.85 40.37
CA GLY A 632 48.26 -18.45 39.95
C GLY A 632 47.79 -18.11 38.54
N ASP A 633 47.90 -16.83 38.18
CA ASP A 633 47.25 -16.14 37.04
C ASP A 633 47.13 -16.92 35.72
N HIS A 634 48.14 -17.71 35.34
CA HIS A 634 48.12 -18.54 34.13
C HIS A 634 47.04 -19.64 34.16
N LEU A 635 46.83 -20.29 35.32
CA LEU A 635 45.86 -21.38 35.46
C LEU A 635 44.41 -20.90 35.34
N GLY A 636 44.13 -19.67 35.74
CA GLY A 636 42.82 -19.03 35.51
C GLY A 636 42.52 -18.81 34.02
N VAL A 637 43.53 -18.43 33.23
CA VAL A 637 43.38 -18.24 31.78
C VAL A 637 43.19 -19.57 31.06
N ASP A 638 44.01 -20.59 31.35
CA ASP A 638 43.90 -21.91 30.71
C ASP A 638 42.58 -22.62 31.03
N ALA A 639 42.08 -22.47 32.26
CA ALA A 639 40.77 -22.98 32.66
C ALA A 639 39.63 -22.23 31.93
N ALA A 640 39.72 -20.90 31.82
CA ALA A 640 38.74 -20.09 31.09
C ALA A 640 38.70 -20.44 29.59
N LEU A 641 39.86 -20.57 28.94
CA LEU A 641 40.00 -21.07 27.57
C LEU A 641 39.35 -22.46 27.41
N SER A 642 39.67 -23.40 28.30
CA SER A 642 39.15 -24.77 28.25
C SER A 642 37.63 -24.83 28.44
N SER A 643 37.07 -23.93 29.25
CA SER A 643 35.62 -23.78 29.40
C SER A 643 34.98 -23.18 28.15
N ALA A 644 35.54 -22.10 27.61
CA ALA A 644 35.05 -21.44 26.40
C ALA A 644 35.09 -22.37 25.17
N ARG A 645 36.16 -23.13 24.99
CA ARG A 645 36.29 -24.15 23.93
C ARG A 645 35.11 -25.12 23.95
N ARG A 646 34.78 -25.69 25.12
CA ARG A 646 33.62 -26.60 25.28
C ARG A 646 32.28 -25.90 24.98
N MET A 647 32.09 -24.67 25.46
CA MET A 647 30.87 -23.90 25.17
C MET A 647 30.69 -23.65 23.66
N VAL A 648 31.79 -23.41 22.93
CA VAL A 648 31.78 -23.21 21.47
C VAL A 648 31.61 -24.53 20.70
N SER A 649 32.35 -25.59 21.05
CA SER A 649 32.37 -26.85 20.30
C SER A 649 31.19 -27.77 20.61
N GLU A 650 30.82 -27.92 21.89
CA GLU A 650 29.74 -28.80 22.36
C GLU A 650 28.44 -28.02 22.49
N GLY A 651 28.50 -26.87 23.17
CA GLY A 651 27.34 -26.01 23.42
C GLY A 651 26.84 -25.23 22.21
N ASN A 652 27.66 -25.11 21.16
CA ASN A 652 27.40 -24.26 19.98
C ASN A 652 27.03 -22.80 20.36
N VAL A 653 27.63 -22.27 21.43
CA VAL A 653 27.31 -20.95 21.99
C VAL A 653 27.39 -19.84 20.94
N ASP A 654 26.53 -18.83 21.08
CA ASP A 654 26.49 -17.65 20.21
C ASP A 654 27.29 -16.48 20.78
N VAL A 655 27.38 -16.37 22.12
CA VAL A 655 28.10 -15.33 22.84
C VAL A 655 28.84 -15.92 24.05
N LEU A 656 30.09 -15.53 24.26
CA LEU A 656 30.78 -15.76 25.54
C LEU A 656 30.70 -14.48 26.37
N ASP A 657 30.28 -14.56 27.62
CA ASP A 657 30.16 -13.39 28.50
C ASP A 657 31.12 -13.53 29.69
N VAL A 658 32.17 -12.69 29.70
CA VAL A 658 33.31 -12.77 30.61
C VAL A 658 33.07 -11.84 31.80
N GLY A 659 33.12 -12.35 33.03
CA GLY A 659 32.96 -11.55 34.25
C GLY A 659 34.12 -11.71 35.23
N GLY A 660 34.79 -10.61 35.61
CA GLY A 660 35.91 -10.60 36.57
C GLY A 660 35.49 -10.47 38.05
N MET A 661 34.21 -10.18 38.28
CA MET A 661 33.62 -9.88 39.59
C MET A 661 32.29 -10.61 39.73
N SER A 662 31.98 -11.09 40.94
CA SER A 662 30.67 -11.69 41.21
C SER A 662 29.65 -10.60 41.52
N THR A 663 28.54 -10.58 40.78
CA THR A 663 27.39 -9.69 41.01
C THR A 663 26.30 -10.34 41.88
N ALA A 664 26.61 -11.48 42.50
CA ALA A 664 25.69 -12.19 43.41
C ALA A 664 25.46 -11.41 44.72
N PRO A 665 24.27 -11.52 45.34
CA PRO A 665 24.00 -10.88 46.64
C PRO A 665 25.04 -11.25 47.70
N GLY A 666 25.60 -10.25 48.37
CA GLY A 666 26.63 -10.41 49.40
C GLY A 666 28.07 -10.61 48.90
N ALA A 667 28.32 -10.61 47.59
CA ALA A 667 29.69 -10.70 47.06
C ALA A 667 30.54 -9.45 47.40
N ALA A 668 31.83 -9.65 47.62
CA ALA A 668 32.78 -8.58 47.86
C ALA A 668 33.16 -7.85 46.55
N ASN A 669 33.14 -6.52 46.57
CA ASN A 669 33.62 -5.70 45.46
C ASN A 669 35.14 -5.82 45.31
N VAL A 670 35.62 -5.98 44.08
CA VAL A 670 37.06 -5.89 43.74
C VAL A 670 37.43 -4.48 43.27
N SER A 671 38.72 -4.13 43.34
CA SER A 671 39.21 -2.89 42.73
C SER A 671 39.13 -2.97 41.20
N GLU A 672 39.15 -1.81 40.55
CA GLU A 672 39.06 -1.72 39.10
C GLU A 672 40.28 -2.34 38.41
N GLU A 673 41.46 -2.12 38.96
CA GLU A 673 42.72 -2.73 38.52
C GLU A 673 42.69 -4.26 38.61
N GLU A 674 42.04 -4.81 39.64
CA GLU A 674 41.93 -6.25 39.86
C GLU A 674 40.91 -6.88 38.88
N GLU A 675 39.79 -6.20 38.62
CA GLU A 675 38.83 -6.62 37.60
C GLU A 675 39.49 -6.65 36.20
N ILE A 676 40.25 -5.61 35.85
CA ILE A 676 41.04 -5.53 34.61
C ILE A 676 42.05 -6.67 34.51
N ARG A 677 42.81 -6.94 35.59
CA ARG A 677 43.80 -8.04 35.63
C ARG A 677 43.18 -9.41 35.36
N ARG A 678 41.94 -9.63 35.78
CA ARG A 678 41.23 -10.89 35.56
C ARG A 678 40.70 -11.03 34.13
N VAL A 679 40.03 -10.00 33.61
CA VAL A 679 39.30 -10.13 32.33
C VAL A 679 40.20 -9.93 31.10
N VAL A 680 41.16 -9.01 31.14
CA VAL A 680 41.96 -8.65 29.95
C VAL A 680 42.82 -9.82 29.43
N PRO A 681 43.54 -10.59 30.27
CA PRO A 681 44.30 -11.75 29.80
C PRO A 681 43.40 -12.83 29.19
N VAL A 682 42.24 -13.10 29.81
CA VAL A 682 41.26 -14.07 29.32
C VAL A 682 40.73 -13.66 27.94
N ILE A 683 40.32 -12.39 27.77
CA ILE A 683 39.81 -11.89 26.49
C ILE A 683 40.88 -11.96 25.40
N LYS A 684 42.13 -11.54 25.69
CA LYS A 684 43.25 -11.65 24.73
C LYS A 684 43.51 -13.09 24.30
N ALA A 685 43.50 -14.03 25.26
CA ALA A 685 43.70 -15.44 24.97
C ALA A 685 42.56 -16.02 24.12
N LEU A 686 41.30 -15.71 24.44
CA LEU A 686 40.13 -16.09 23.63
C LEU A 686 40.17 -15.53 22.20
N ARG A 687 40.85 -14.39 21.97
CA ARG A 687 41.06 -13.81 20.63
C ARG A 687 42.24 -14.39 19.86
N GLN A 688 43.08 -15.19 20.51
CA GLN A 688 44.15 -15.95 19.88
C GLN A 688 43.77 -17.43 19.66
N ASP A 689 42.63 -17.86 20.21
CA ASP A 689 42.17 -19.24 20.14
C ASP A 689 41.45 -19.57 18.82
N GLU A 690 41.93 -20.59 18.11
CA GLU A 690 41.40 -20.99 16.78
C GLU A 690 39.96 -21.54 16.84
N ILE A 691 39.52 -22.12 17.97
CA ILE A 691 38.16 -22.66 18.11
C ILE A 691 37.17 -21.50 18.30
N VAL A 692 37.52 -20.53 19.15
CA VAL A 692 36.70 -19.33 19.39
C VAL A 692 36.70 -18.37 18.19
N THR A 693 37.77 -18.34 17.41
CA THR A 693 37.94 -17.44 16.25
C THR A 693 37.75 -18.10 14.88
N ALA A 694 37.26 -19.34 14.86
CA ALA A 694 37.13 -20.17 13.66
C ALA A 694 36.55 -19.42 12.44
N LYS A 695 37.21 -19.55 11.29
CA LYS A 695 36.89 -18.81 10.07
C LYS A 695 35.45 -19.10 9.61
N GLY A 696 34.59 -18.09 9.68
CA GLY A 696 33.16 -18.19 9.36
C GLY A 696 32.22 -18.25 10.57
N LYS A 697 32.74 -18.47 11.80
CA LYS A 697 31.99 -18.36 13.06
C LYS A 697 32.89 -17.84 14.20
N ARG A 698 33.39 -16.60 14.07
CA ARG A 698 34.09 -15.90 15.16
C ARG A 698 33.09 -15.57 16.26
N THR A 699 33.15 -16.27 17.41
CA THR A 699 32.23 -16.05 18.53
C THR A 699 32.50 -14.71 19.21
N PRO A 700 31.50 -13.81 19.32
CA PRO A 700 31.66 -12.55 20.04
C PRO A 700 31.81 -12.73 21.55
N ILE A 701 32.52 -11.79 22.16
CA ILE A 701 32.82 -11.77 23.59
C ILE A 701 32.16 -10.54 24.20
N SER A 702 31.28 -10.77 25.16
CA SER A 702 30.69 -9.76 26.03
C SER A 702 31.53 -9.62 27.30
N ILE A 703 31.59 -8.42 27.88
CA ILE A 703 32.22 -8.12 29.17
C ILE A 703 31.14 -7.74 30.19
N ASP A 704 30.94 -8.58 31.21
CA ASP A 704 30.05 -8.35 32.35
C ASP A 704 30.74 -7.38 33.33
N THR A 705 30.51 -6.07 33.12
CA THR A 705 31.05 -4.99 33.97
C THR A 705 30.17 -3.74 33.88
N PHE A 706 30.12 -3.01 34.99
CA PHE A 706 29.45 -1.70 35.09
C PHE A 706 30.44 -0.53 35.10
N ARG A 707 31.73 -0.76 34.86
CA ARG A 707 32.79 0.26 34.96
C ARG A 707 33.36 0.60 33.58
N SER A 708 33.34 1.88 33.20
CA SER A 708 33.76 2.35 31.87
C SER A 708 35.24 2.05 31.56
N ARG A 709 36.15 2.14 32.54
CA ARG A 709 37.57 1.84 32.33
C ARG A 709 37.83 0.33 32.14
N VAL A 710 37.10 -0.53 32.86
CA VAL A 710 37.15 -1.99 32.65
C VAL A 710 36.61 -2.34 31.27
N ALA A 711 35.45 -1.78 30.90
CA ALA A 711 34.85 -1.96 29.59
C ALA A 711 35.78 -1.49 28.46
N ARG A 712 36.43 -0.33 28.61
CA ARG A 712 37.42 0.19 27.64
C ARG A 712 38.61 -0.77 27.48
N ALA A 713 39.22 -1.21 28.58
CA ALA A 713 40.33 -2.16 28.55
C ALA A 713 39.94 -3.54 27.96
N ALA A 714 38.71 -3.99 28.21
CA ALA A 714 38.16 -5.22 27.63
C ALA A 714 37.90 -5.09 26.13
N LEU A 715 37.37 -3.97 25.65
CA LEU A 715 37.17 -3.69 24.23
C LEU A 715 38.51 -3.56 23.48
N GLU A 716 39.50 -2.88 24.07
CA GLU A 716 40.88 -2.83 23.57
C GLU A 716 41.57 -4.21 23.54
N ALA A 717 41.21 -5.11 24.46
CA ALA A 717 41.61 -6.52 24.45
C ALA A 717 40.86 -7.36 23.39
N GLY A 718 39.80 -6.81 22.79
CA GLY A 718 39.03 -7.43 21.70
C GLY A 718 37.62 -7.90 22.09
N ALA A 719 37.03 -7.44 23.19
CA ALA A 719 35.60 -7.63 23.45
C ALA A 719 34.73 -6.97 22.37
N ASP A 720 33.46 -7.37 22.28
CA ASP A 720 32.51 -6.99 21.24
C ASP A 720 31.25 -6.30 21.77
N ILE A 721 30.91 -6.51 23.04
CA ILE A 721 29.64 -6.12 23.68
C ILE A 721 29.95 -5.75 25.14
N ILE A 722 29.34 -4.68 25.65
CA ILE A 722 29.33 -4.36 27.08
C ILE A 722 28.06 -4.97 27.71
N ASN A 723 28.17 -5.68 28.82
CA ASN A 723 27.03 -6.16 29.60
C ASN A 723 27.00 -5.44 30.96
N ASP A 724 26.18 -4.38 31.05
CA ASP A 724 26.10 -3.54 32.25
C ASP A 724 24.87 -3.88 33.09
N VAL A 725 25.14 -4.56 34.21
CA VAL A 725 24.15 -4.93 35.23
C VAL A 725 23.48 -3.72 35.93
N THR A 726 23.92 -2.51 35.68
CA THR A 726 23.40 -1.25 36.25
C THR A 726 22.79 -0.31 35.22
N ALA A 727 22.87 -0.63 33.93
CA ALA A 727 22.37 0.18 32.82
C ALA A 727 22.81 1.67 32.87
N GLY A 728 24.11 1.90 33.12
CA GLY A 728 24.74 3.21 33.19
C GLY A 728 24.53 3.95 34.52
N ARG A 729 23.83 3.36 35.50
CA ARG A 729 23.56 4.04 36.80
C ARG A 729 24.77 4.06 37.73
N ALA A 730 25.67 3.07 37.68
CA ALA A 730 26.87 3.06 38.53
C ALA A 730 28.01 3.92 37.94
N ASP A 731 28.19 3.89 36.62
CA ASP A 731 29.16 4.73 35.90
C ASP A 731 28.56 5.24 34.58
N PRO A 732 27.99 6.47 34.56
CA PRO A 732 27.40 7.04 33.36
C PRO A 732 28.36 7.15 32.16
N ALA A 733 29.69 7.16 32.38
CA ALA A 733 30.67 7.25 31.29
C ALA A 733 30.70 5.98 30.43
N ILE A 734 30.14 4.85 30.90
CA ILE A 734 30.04 3.62 30.11
C ILE A 734 29.10 3.78 28.91
N LEU A 735 28.07 4.65 29.02
CA LEU A 735 27.16 4.97 27.94
C LEU A 735 27.86 5.83 26.87
N THR A 736 28.66 6.82 27.31
CA THR A 736 29.50 7.62 26.41
C THR A 736 30.52 6.75 25.69
N LEU A 737 31.18 5.82 26.38
CA LEU A 737 32.11 4.85 25.79
C LEU A 737 31.43 4.01 24.70
N ALA A 738 30.23 3.48 24.98
CA ALA A 738 29.46 2.70 24.01
C ALA A 738 29.07 3.53 22.77
N ALA A 739 28.76 4.81 22.96
CA ALA A 739 28.48 5.75 21.87
C ALA A 739 29.73 6.09 21.03
N GLU A 740 30.84 6.41 21.68
CA GLU A 740 32.14 6.73 21.04
C GLU A 740 32.63 5.59 20.15
N LEU A 741 32.65 4.37 20.68
CA LEU A 741 33.17 3.19 20.00
C LEU A 741 32.15 2.53 19.07
N GLY A 742 30.89 2.96 19.11
CA GLY A 742 29.80 2.29 18.40
C GLY A 742 29.58 0.85 18.87
N CYS A 743 29.87 0.57 20.13
CA CYS A 743 29.76 -0.77 20.73
C CYS A 743 28.30 -1.09 21.15
N PRO A 744 27.81 -2.32 20.92
CA PRO A 744 26.62 -2.84 21.59
C PRO A 744 26.74 -2.84 23.11
N ILE A 745 25.63 -2.56 23.80
CA ILE A 745 25.53 -2.57 25.26
C ILE A 745 24.21 -3.19 25.73
N VAL A 746 24.30 -4.09 26.72
CA VAL A 746 23.16 -4.61 27.48
C VAL A 746 22.88 -3.68 28.66
N LEU A 747 21.64 -3.21 28.75
CA LEU A 747 21.12 -2.39 29.84
C LEU A 747 20.23 -3.27 30.73
N MET A 748 20.75 -3.72 31.87
CA MET A 748 19.96 -4.50 32.83
C MET A 748 19.28 -3.62 33.89
N HIS A 749 18.02 -3.93 34.19
CA HIS A 749 17.31 -3.29 35.31
C HIS A 749 17.67 -3.94 36.66
N SER A 750 18.18 -3.11 37.56
CA SER A 750 18.60 -3.43 38.92
C SER A 750 18.44 -2.21 39.82
N ARG A 751 18.19 -2.44 41.12
CA ARG A 751 18.13 -1.39 42.14
C ARG A 751 19.18 -1.68 43.22
N GLY A 752 19.95 -0.66 43.60
CA GLY A 752 21.04 -0.77 44.57
C GLY A 752 22.21 -1.63 44.08
N ASP A 753 22.93 -2.21 45.04
CA ASP A 753 24.14 -3.02 44.84
C ASP A 753 24.01 -4.43 45.45
N ALA A 754 25.09 -5.23 45.40
CA ALA A 754 25.16 -6.57 46.00
C ALA A 754 24.82 -6.63 47.50
N SER A 755 24.94 -5.53 48.25
CA SER A 755 24.64 -5.46 49.68
C SER A 755 23.21 -5.01 49.98
N SER A 756 22.57 -4.30 49.05
CA SER A 756 21.32 -3.57 49.26
C SER A 756 20.14 -4.04 48.40
N MET A 757 20.40 -4.67 47.24
CA MET A 757 19.36 -4.98 46.24
C MET A 757 18.16 -5.78 46.77
N ASN A 758 18.39 -6.71 47.70
CA ASN A 758 17.31 -7.54 48.28
C ASN A 758 16.31 -6.71 49.10
N LYS A 759 16.73 -5.58 49.68
CA LYS A 759 15.85 -4.68 50.44
C LYS A 759 15.00 -3.78 49.53
N LEU A 760 15.42 -3.62 48.27
CA LEU A 760 14.80 -2.74 47.26
C LEU A 760 13.84 -3.49 46.32
N ALA A 761 13.59 -4.78 46.59
CA ALA A 761 12.71 -5.66 45.82
C ALA A 761 11.20 -5.39 46.05
N GLN A 762 10.81 -4.12 46.16
CA GLN A 762 9.44 -3.70 46.46
C GLN A 762 8.82 -3.02 45.23
N TYR A 763 7.75 -3.63 44.70
CA TYR A 763 6.97 -3.12 43.55
C TYR A 763 5.46 -3.08 43.83
N ALA A 764 5.03 -3.33 45.07
CA ALA A 764 3.61 -3.42 45.44
C ALA A 764 2.85 -2.08 45.35
N GLN A 765 3.56 -0.95 45.26
CA GLN A 765 2.97 0.38 45.04
C GLN A 765 2.90 0.76 43.55
N GLU A 766 3.44 -0.07 42.65
CA GLU A 766 3.43 0.17 41.21
C GLU A 766 2.11 -0.30 40.60
N GLU A 767 1.43 0.57 39.84
CA GLU A 767 0.27 0.16 39.07
C GLU A 767 0.72 -0.78 37.94
N GLY A 768 0.31 -2.05 38.01
CA GLY A 768 0.84 -3.14 37.18
C GLY A 768 2.07 -3.86 37.75
N GLY A 769 2.42 -3.63 39.01
CA GLY A 769 3.39 -4.41 39.77
C GLY A 769 4.81 -4.41 39.20
N VAL A 770 5.52 -5.53 39.38
CA VAL A 770 6.93 -5.67 39.00
C VAL A 770 7.20 -5.43 37.51
N VAL A 771 6.32 -5.89 36.62
CA VAL A 771 6.48 -5.73 35.17
C VAL A 771 6.42 -4.25 34.77
N SER A 772 5.47 -3.50 35.36
CA SER A 772 5.31 -2.07 35.13
C SER A 772 6.51 -1.25 35.64
N GLY A 773 6.94 -1.52 36.88
CA GLY A 773 8.12 -0.87 37.47
C GLY A 773 9.42 -1.15 36.68
N VAL A 774 9.65 -2.41 36.29
CA VAL A 774 10.77 -2.80 35.42
C VAL A 774 10.73 -2.07 34.09
N ARG A 775 9.56 -2.00 33.42
CA ARG A 775 9.40 -1.30 32.13
C ARG A 775 9.75 0.18 32.26
N ARG A 776 9.24 0.89 33.27
CA ARG A 776 9.53 2.32 33.50
C ARG A 776 11.03 2.58 33.73
N GLU A 777 11.68 1.84 34.61
CA GLU A 777 13.10 2.06 34.93
C GLU A 777 14.02 1.68 33.75
N LEU A 778 13.61 0.73 32.90
CA LEU A 778 14.27 0.48 31.61
C LEU A 778 14.05 1.61 30.60
N VAL A 779 12.86 2.23 30.52
CA VAL A 779 12.61 3.42 29.66
C VAL A 779 13.54 4.57 30.04
N GLU A 780 13.73 4.83 31.34
CA GLU A 780 14.69 5.83 31.83
C GLU A 780 16.13 5.50 31.43
N SER A 781 16.52 4.23 31.53
CA SER A 781 17.84 3.74 31.13
C SER A 781 18.09 3.88 29.62
N VAL A 782 17.09 3.55 28.79
CA VAL A 782 17.13 3.73 27.33
C VAL A 782 17.21 5.21 26.98
N ARG A 783 16.42 6.09 27.64
CA ARG A 783 16.47 7.54 27.46
C ARG A 783 17.88 8.09 27.73
N ALA A 784 18.52 7.64 28.82
CA ALA A 784 19.87 8.03 29.17
C ALA A 784 20.91 7.58 28.11
N ALA A 785 20.83 6.33 27.65
CA ALA A 785 21.75 5.80 26.64
C ALA A 785 21.59 6.47 25.27
N LEU A 786 20.36 6.69 24.79
CA LEU A 786 20.09 7.42 23.55
C LEU A 786 20.59 8.88 23.66
N LYS A 787 20.37 9.55 24.80
CA LYS A 787 20.86 10.92 25.06
C LYS A 787 22.40 11.00 25.16
N ALA A 788 23.07 9.94 25.62
CA ALA A 788 24.53 9.81 25.56
C ALA A 788 25.05 9.54 24.12
N GLY A 789 24.16 9.39 23.15
CA GLY A 789 24.48 9.18 21.74
C GLY A 789 24.60 7.72 21.32
N VAL A 790 24.31 6.75 22.20
CA VAL A 790 24.30 5.32 21.84
C VAL A 790 23.20 5.09 20.80
N LYS A 791 23.49 4.35 19.73
CA LYS A 791 22.50 4.10 18.67
C LYS A 791 21.52 3.03 19.11
N ARG A 792 20.25 3.14 18.73
CA ARG A 792 19.18 2.20 19.14
C ARG A 792 19.50 0.76 18.73
N TRP A 793 20.14 0.57 17.57
CA TRP A 793 20.60 -0.74 17.10
C TRP A 793 21.73 -1.37 17.92
N ASN A 794 22.34 -0.64 18.86
CA ASN A 794 23.35 -1.13 19.79
C ASN A 794 22.78 -1.46 21.18
N LEU A 795 21.50 -1.22 21.44
CA LEU A 795 20.89 -1.40 22.76
C LEU A 795 20.22 -2.77 22.88
N ILE A 796 20.55 -3.50 23.95
CA ILE A 796 19.90 -4.74 24.38
C ILE A 796 19.35 -4.51 25.78
N LEU A 797 18.16 -5.04 26.10
CA LEU A 797 17.54 -4.88 27.42
C LEU A 797 17.62 -6.19 28.21
N ASP A 798 17.80 -6.14 29.54
CA ASP A 798 17.57 -7.28 30.44
C ASP A 798 16.68 -6.84 31.63
N PRO A 799 15.56 -7.52 31.93
CA PRO A 799 14.68 -7.17 33.05
C PRO A 799 15.30 -7.41 34.45
N GLY A 800 16.45 -8.07 34.51
CA GLY A 800 17.24 -8.32 35.71
C GLY A 800 16.64 -9.38 36.60
N ILE A 801 16.44 -10.60 36.06
CA ILE A 801 15.95 -11.74 36.85
C ILE A 801 16.91 -12.03 38.02
N GLY A 802 16.37 -12.03 39.23
CA GLY A 802 17.07 -12.20 40.50
C GLY A 802 17.82 -10.97 41.01
N PHE A 803 17.67 -9.79 40.41
CA PHE A 803 18.33 -8.55 40.83
C PHE A 803 17.32 -7.54 41.36
N ALA A 804 17.22 -7.37 42.68
CA ALA A 804 16.15 -6.62 43.33
C ALA A 804 14.73 -7.08 42.92
N LYS A 805 14.50 -8.40 42.85
CA LYS A 805 13.16 -9.02 42.81
C LYS A 805 13.15 -10.21 43.77
N ASP A 806 12.07 -10.38 44.52
CA ASP A 806 11.83 -11.52 45.41
C ASP A 806 11.35 -12.76 44.60
N CYS A 807 11.02 -13.87 45.28
CA CYS A 807 10.63 -15.09 44.58
C CYS A 807 9.34 -14.90 43.74
N GLN A 808 8.37 -14.15 44.27
CA GLN A 808 7.12 -13.85 43.60
C GLN A 808 7.31 -12.91 42.41
N GLY A 809 8.01 -11.78 42.59
CA GLY A 809 8.30 -10.82 41.54
C GLY A 809 9.13 -11.40 40.40
N ASN A 810 10.01 -12.37 40.65
CA ASN A 810 10.70 -13.09 39.57
C ASN A 810 9.75 -13.97 38.73
N LEU A 811 8.75 -14.61 39.35
CA LEU A 811 7.75 -15.40 38.63
C LEU A 811 6.79 -14.52 37.81
N GLU A 812 6.30 -13.43 38.41
CA GLU A 812 5.46 -12.44 37.73
C GLU A 812 6.19 -11.81 36.54
N LEU A 813 7.47 -11.46 36.71
CA LEU A 813 8.28 -10.88 35.65
C LEU A 813 8.59 -11.88 34.52
N LEU A 814 8.78 -13.17 34.83
CA LEU A 814 8.92 -14.23 33.82
C LEU A 814 7.61 -14.47 33.05
N ALA A 815 6.46 -14.42 33.73
CA ALA A 815 5.16 -14.56 33.08
C ALA A 815 4.83 -13.34 32.19
N GLY A 816 5.17 -12.14 32.65
CA GLY A 816 4.92 -10.87 31.97
C GLY A 816 5.98 -10.44 30.94
N LEU A 817 6.98 -11.27 30.60
CA LEU A 817 8.05 -10.91 29.66
C LEU A 817 7.50 -10.38 28.33
N GLY A 818 6.40 -10.95 27.82
CA GLY A 818 5.74 -10.53 26.59
C GLY A 818 5.33 -9.06 26.58
N GLU A 819 4.95 -8.51 27.74
CA GLU A 819 4.46 -7.13 27.88
C GLU A 819 5.60 -6.09 27.96
N LEU A 820 6.81 -6.49 28.34
CA LEU A 820 7.95 -5.57 28.52
C LEU A 820 8.35 -4.83 27.24
N THR A 821 8.24 -5.49 26.08
CA THR A 821 8.59 -4.92 24.76
C THR A 821 7.42 -4.90 23.77
N ALA A 822 6.20 -5.17 24.27
CA ALA A 822 4.98 -5.10 23.49
C ALA A 822 4.67 -3.64 23.07
N PRO A 823 4.17 -3.42 21.84
CA PRO A 823 3.64 -2.13 21.39
C PRO A 823 2.52 -1.61 22.28
N ARG A 824 2.68 -0.42 22.87
CA ARG A 824 1.61 0.29 23.60
C ARG A 824 1.02 1.38 22.72
N HIS A 825 -0.06 1.05 22.02
CA HIS A 825 -0.69 1.93 21.03
C HIS A 825 -1.34 3.16 21.70
N GLY A 826 -0.69 4.32 21.61
CA GLY A 826 -1.22 5.60 22.11
C GLY A 826 -1.16 5.81 23.62
N GLN A 827 -0.46 4.92 24.35
CA GLN A 827 -0.10 5.11 25.75
C GLN A 827 1.42 5.18 25.84
N ALA A 828 1.97 6.40 25.79
CA ALA A 828 3.39 6.60 26.02
C ALA A 828 3.75 6.20 27.46
N ASP A 829 4.83 5.43 27.65
CA ASP A 829 5.33 5.01 28.97
C ASP A 829 6.02 6.17 29.75
N GLY A 830 5.61 7.40 29.49
CA GLY A 830 6.19 8.63 30.03
C GLY A 830 5.79 9.84 29.20
N GLN A 831 6.28 11.02 29.58
CA GLN A 831 6.11 12.24 28.81
C GLN A 831 6.88 12.11 27.48
N GLU A 832 6.20 12.32 26.34
CA GLU A 832 6.86 12.37 25.03
C GLU A 832 7.66 13.66 24.91
N ASP A 833 8.98 13.56 25.06
CA ASP A 833 9.91 14.63 24.67
C ASP A 833 9.86 14.74 23.14
N VAL A 834 9.02 15.63 22.60
CA VAL A 834 8.88 15.87 21.14
C VAL A 834 10.25 16.20 20.51
N GLU A 835 11.10 16.90 21.25
CA GLU A 835 12.47 17.25 20.88
C GLU A 835 13.49 16.12 21.14
N GLY A 836 13.18 15.15 22.02
CA GLY A 836 14.09 14.12 22.51
C GLY A 836 13.87 12.71 21.94
N PRO A 837 14.84 11.77 22.11
CA PRO A 837 14.75 10.42 21.55
C PRO A 837 13.57 9.61 22.10
N ARG A 838 12.96 8.77 21.26
CA ARG A 838 11.81 7.93 21.62
C ARG A 838 12.24 6.76 22.51
N ALA A 839 12.11 6.91 23.83
CA ALA A 839 12.61 5.96 24.81
C ALA A 839 11.71 4.72 25.08
N GLU A 840 10.60 4.55 24.36
CA GLU A 840 9.71 3.38 24.50
C GLU A 840 10.43 2.05 24.22
N LEU A 841 10.12 0.99 24.98
CA LEU A 841 10.76 -0.33 24.86
C LEU A 841 10.22 -1.21 23.72
N ASP A 842 9.30 -0.66 22.91
CA ASP A 842 8.80 -1.27 21.69
C ASP A 842 9.93 -1.96 20.91
N ASN A 843 9.76 -3.25 20.61
CA ASN A 843 10.60 -3.96 19.63
C ASN A 843 12.08 -4.17 19.97
N PHE A 844 12.60 -3.68 21.10
CA PHE A 844 13.99 -3.88 21.52
C PHE A 844 14.36 -5.38 21.65
N PRO A 845 15.63 -5.74 21.42
CA PRO A 845 16.11 -7.08 21.69
C PRO A 845 16.21 -7.33 23.21
N LEU A 846 15.74 -8.49 23.65
CA LEU A 846 15.63 -8.82 25.08
C LEU A 846 16.55 -10.00 25.44
N LEU A 847 17.43 -9.77 26.41
CA LEU A 847 18.29 -10.76 27.03
C LEU A 847 17.70 -11.13 28.40
N VAL A 848 17.73 -12.41 28.77
CA VAL A 848 17.29 -12.85 30.11
C VAL A 848 18.25 -13.89 30.69
N GLY A 849 18.75 -13.66 31.91
CA GLY A 849 19.61 -14.60 32.64
C GLY A 849 18.92 -15.32 33.80
N PRO A 850 18.08 -16.36 33.58
CA PRO A 850 17.41 -17.10 34.66
C PRO A 850 18.32 -18.13 35.36
N SER A 851 19.51 -18.42 34.80
CA SER A 851 20.33 -19.57 35.16
C SER A 851 20.82 -19.58 36.61
N ARG A 852 20.55 -20.70 37.29
CA ARG A 852 20.98 -21.00 38.68
C ARG A 852 20.56 -19.96 39.74
N LYS A 853 19.62 -19.05 39.44
CA LYS A 853 19.13 -18.00 40.34
C LYS A 853 18.43 -18.58 41.59
N ARG A 854 18.42 -17.83 42.70
CA ARG A 854 17.91 -18.30 44.01
C ARG A 854 16.46 -18.77 43.97
N PHE A 855 15.56 -18.02 43.33
CA PHE A 855 14.13 -18.37 43.22
C PHE A 855 13.90 -19.76 42.60
N VAL A 856 14.74 -20.17 41.64
CA VAL A 856 14.70 -21.52 41.05
C VAL A 856 14.99 -22.58 42.11
N GLY A 857 16.03 -22.38 42.94
CA GLY A 857 16.38 -23.29 44.02
C GLY A 857 15.29 -23.37 45.10
N THR A 858 14.67 -22.24 45.44
CA THR A 858 13.52 -22.19 46.35
C THR A 858 12.35 -23.02 45.81
N LEU A 859 11.95 -22.83 44.56
CA LEU A 859 10.80 -23.54 43.97
C LEU A 859 11.03 -25.04 43.80
N VAL A 860 12.25 -25.45 43.43
CA VAL A 860 12.60 -26.89 43.34
C VAL A 860 12.57 -27.54 44.72
N GLY A 861 13.05 -26.86 45.76
CA GLY A 861 13.03 -27.39 47.13
C GLY A 861 11.64 -27.41 47.79
N THR A 862 10.69 -26.60 47.33
CA THR A 862 9.40 -26.37 48.02
C THR A 862 8.17 -26.79 47.22
N GLY A 863 8.34 -27.24 45.98
CA GLY A 863 7.27 -27.71 45.09
C GLY A 863 6.34 -26.63 44.52
N ARG A 864 6.18 -25.48 45.20
CA ARG A 864 5.54 -24.24 44.70
C ARG A 864 5.65 -23.04 45.65
N SER A 865 6.04 -23.24 46.90
CA SER A 865 5.97 -22.19 47.92
C SER A 865 7.02 -21.10 47.70
N VAL A 866 6.57 -19.86 47.54
CA VAL A 866 7.41 -18.66 47.35
C VAL A 866 7.92 -18.07 48.67
N ASN A 867 7.35 -18.47 49.81
CA ASN A 867 7.62 -17.91 51.15
C ASN A 867 8.52 -18.81 52.02
N ALA A 868 9.31 -19.71 51.42
CA ALA A 868 10.12 -20.65 52.18
C ALA A 868 11.44 -20.03 52.67
N GLU A 869 11.91 -20.53 53.81
CA GLU A 869 13.20 -20.14 54.40
C GLU A 869 14.39 -20.50 53.51
N GLU A 870 15.50 -19.77 53.69
CA GLU A 870 16.73 -19.90 52.90
C GLU A 870 17.34 -21.31 52.93
N THR A 871 17.12 -22.03 54.04
CA THR A 871 17.56 -23.40 54.30
C THR A 871 16.92 -24.46 53.38
N VAL A 872 15.82 -24.14 52.70
CA VAL A 872 15.09 -25.06 51.82
C VAL A 872 15.52 -24.94 50.34
N ALA A 873 16.33 -23.94 49.99
CA ALA A 873 16.71 -23.69 48.59
C ALA A 873 17.84 -24.62 48.11
N VAL A 874 17.54 -25.42 47.08
CA VAL A 874 18.50 -26.36 46.44
C VAL A 874 19.79 -25.65 46.00
N PRO A 875 21.00 -26.24 46.14
CA PRO A 875 22.27 -25.64 45.77
C PRO A 875 22.37 -25.19 44.30
N ALA A 876 23.18 -24.17 44.02
CA ALA A 876 23.22 -23.53 42.69
C ALA A 876 23.54 -24.49 41.52
N LYS A 877 24.41 -25.49 41.74
CA LYS A 877 24.79 -26.49 40.72
C LYS A 877 23.69 -27.50 40.39
N GLU A 878 22.71 -27.68 41.28
CA GLU A 878 21.60 -28.64 41.13
C GLU A 878 20.35 -28.02 40.49
N ARG A 879 20.36 -26.71 40.21
CA ARG A 879 19.24 -25.94 39.63
C ARG A 879 19.07 -26.12 38.10
N ALA A 880 19.73 -27.08 37.47
CA ALA A 880 19.75 -27.24 36.01
C ALA A 880 18.34 -27.45 35.42
N TRP A 881 17.55 -28.39 35.96
CA TRP A 881 16.19 -28.66 35.47
C TRP A 881 15.19 -27.51 35.73
N GLY A 882 15.31 -26.84 36.88
CA GLY A 882 14.53 -25.63 37.13
C GLY A 882 14.93 -24.47 36.21
N THR A 883 16.22 -24.39 35.84
CA THR A 883 16.71 -23.46 34.81
C THR A 883 16.13 -23.80 33.44
N ALA A 884 16.07 -25.08 33.06
CA ALA A 884 15.45 -25.53 31.81
C ALA A 884 13.99 -25.06 31.69
N ALA A 885 13.20 -25.20 32.77
CA ALA A 885 11.82 -24.71 32.81
C ALA A 885 11.75 -23.18 32.62
N ALA A 886 12.60 -22.42 33.31
CA ALA A 886 12.64 -20.96 33.17
C ALA A 886 13.12 -20.50 31.78
N VAL A 887 14.10 -21.19 31.18
CA VAL A 887 14.57 -20.94 29.80
C VAL A 887 13.45 -21.24 28.79
N SER A 888 12.75 -22.36 28.93
CA SER A 888 11.60 -22.69 28.08
C SER A 888 10.50 -21.62 28.16
N ALA A 889 10.20 -21.11 29.36
CA ALA A 889 9.28 -19.98 29.54
C ALA A 889 9.78 -18.68 28.89
N CYS A 890 11.09 -18.38 28.99
CA CYS A 890 11.70 -17.23 28.29
C CYS A 890 11.48 -17.33 26.78
N VAL A 891 11.76 -18.49 26.17
CA VAL A 891 11.50 -18.73 24.73
C VAL A 891 10.00 -18.65 24.41
N GLY A 892 9.15 -19.23 25.26
CA GLY A 892 7.69 -19.24 25.12
C GLY A 892 7.02 -17.86 25.17
N SER A 893 7.67 -16.85 25.74
CA SER A 893 7.22 -15.45 25.67
C SER A 893 7.19 -14.89 24.24
N GLY A 894 7.95 -15.49 23.31
CA GLY A 894 8.10 -15.04 21.92
C GLY A 894 8.88 -13.72 21.75
N VAL A 895 9.31 -13.07 22.83
CA VAL A 895 10.01 -11.76 22.79
C VAL A 895 11.45 -11.79 23.30
N VAL A 896 11.86 -12.83 24.04
CA VAL A 896 13.27 -13.03 24.43
C VAL A 896 14.09 -13.42 23.20
N ASP A 897 15.24 -12.78 23.01
CA ASP A 897 16.16 -13.03 21.90
C ASP A 897 17.43 -13.75 22.35
N VAL A 898 17.95 -13.46 23.55
CA VAL A 898 19.12 -14.12 24.14
C VAL A 898 18.77 -14.70 25.51
N VAL A 899 19.22 -15.92 25.80
CA VAL A 899 19.24 -16.45 27.17
C VAL A 899 20.68 -16.63 27.67
N ARG A 900 20.96 -16.14 28.90
CA ARG A 900 22.29 -16.17 29.54
C ARG A 900 22.37 -17.28 30.57
N VAL A 901 23.28 -18.25 30.36
CA VAL A 901 23.30 -19.52 31.13
C VAL A 901 24.71 -20.03 31.43
N HIS A 902 24.81 -20.85 32.49
CA HIS A 902 26.02 -21.60 32.83
C HIS A 902 26.10 -22.96 32.10
N ASP A 903 24.97 -23.68 32.07
CA ASP A 903 24.85 -25.07 31.62
C ASP A 903 24.54 -25.11 30.11
N VAL A 904 25.54 -24.71 29.30
CA VAL A 904 25.34 -24.36 27.88
C VAL A 904 24.86 -25.54 27.03
N ALA A 905 25.41 -26.73 27.21
CA ALA A 905 25.08 -27.90 26.39
C ALA A 905 23.63 -28.37 26.62
N GLU A 906 23.20 -28.40 27.88
CA GLU A 906 21.85 -28.77 28.29
C GLU A 906 20.83 -27.72 27.85
N MET A 907 21.15 -26.43 28.03
CA MET A 907 20.23 -25.35 27.66
C MET A 907 20.11 -25.18 26.13
N ARG A 908 21.15 -25.51 25.34
CA ARG A 908 21.07 -25.59 23.87
C ARG A 908 19.93 -26.52 23.42
N ASP A 909 19.80 -27.68 24.07
CA ASP A 909 18.77 -28.67 23.70
C ASP A 909 17.37 -28.22 24.14
N VAL A 910 17.26 -27.62 25.32
CA VAL A 910 16.01 -26.97 25.79
C VAL A 910 15.56 -25.89 24.82
N ILE A 911 16.46 -24.99 24.40
CA ILE A 911 16.18 -23.92 23.43
C ILE A 911 15.75 -24.52 22.09
N SER A 912 16.46 -25.54 21.60
CA SER A 912 16.17 -26.17 20.30
C SER A 912 14.76 -26.76 20.26
N VAL A 913 14.31 -27.39 21.35
CA VAL A 913 12.94 -27.91 21.49
C VAL A 913 11.94 -26.75 21.66
N ALA A 914 12.24 -25.77 22.51
CA ALA A 914 11.34 -24.65 22.79
C ALA A 914 11.12 -23.75 21.56
N ASP A 915 12.16 -23.44 20.77
CA ASP A 915 12.02 -22.73 19.50
C ASP A 915 11.15 -23.53 18.51
N GLY A 916 11.31 -24.86 18.47
CA GLY A 916 10.49 -25.77 17.67
C GLY A 916 9.00 -25.79 18.07
N ILE A 917 8.69 -25.51 19.35
CA ILE A 917 7.32 -25.37 19.86
C ILE A 917 6.78 -23.96 19.57
N TYR A 918 7.50 -22.92 19.97
CA TYR A 918 6.97 -21.56 20.09
C TYR A 918 7.25 -20.64 18.90
N ARG A 919 8.35 -20.82 18.16
CA ARG A 919 8.73 -19.94 17.02
C ARG A 919 8.24 -20.45 15.66
N ARG A 920 7.69 -21.66 15.59
CA ARG A 920 7.28 -22.34 14.34
C ARG A 920 6.29 -21.54 13.49
N ALA A 921 5.46 -20.69 14.12
CA ALA A 921 4.46 -19.84 13.46
C ALA A 921 5.02 -18.60 12.74
N ARG A 922 6.33 -18.31 12.81
CA ARG A 922 6.97 -17.20 12.07
C ARG A 922 7.49 -17.58 10.67
N ARG A 923 7.33 -18.86 10.27
CA ARG A 923 7.83 -19.42 8.99
C ARG A 923 6.77 -19.64 7.91
N SER A 924 5.52 -19.23 8.17
CA SER A 924 4.36 -19.41 7.29
C SER A 924 3.88 -18.07 6.74
#